data_AF-A0AAX3WHZ3-F1
#
_entry.id   AF-A0AAX3WHZ3-F1
#
_cell.length_a   1.000
_cell.length_b   1.000
_cell.length_c   1.000
_cell.angle_alpha   90.00
_cell.angle_beta   90.00
_cell.angle_gamma   90.00
#
_symmetry.space_group_name_H-M   'P 1'
#
loop_
_entity.id
_entity.type
_entity.pdbx_description
1 polymer ?
#
loop_
_entity_poly.entity_id
_entity_poly.type
_entity_poly.pdbx_seq_one_letter_code
_entity_poly.pdbx_strand_id
1 'polypeptide(L)'
;MPEDILPREGSPLQLLIRNRIDRRTDLPGPTQQTPSVIAYYLRRSSADPLYFSIAAQLAHCNAHSHSLGGEFDQQRLLFVDRHRSGATTIGREGIAAMLEAARQGRFRILVVRSICRLTRNATDAARLHEQLTGLGVSIHVAGRGQVQQYEIMLLALSAQRERLRMMASLMDGKRRAAVSGEFFGSWPTYGYDRIDGPDWRKNVNQAAILERCFREVDAGLNLQDLAKLLNGECIPARNGGIWRPRHFFARGRGLLDRPILKGVFVWSLWGEKPITISRPDLAVISADLFDRVNERYGVPTRTQEPRTRAPFLLGLVRCACGDRMHLAEDGNAMHLHCRTAQIGGGCDRTKGFSTSIVARQVLHLFRHEILDPDSGPELEEGRRIEWQGLNATVQAERDRVSARIEQIAHELDALSQDEEEIDPYAAAACCELELEHHKLSERLTQLVVPPFGALDWERVDVDRARILRVMERLPSMSRSGEDLRVIELVRSIVSEIELDIREDGYQLRVWFGAPGAPKGFDAVDRLAGRWWMRWFPMPPKGPLRYPEVVLGHQRRAEAGMFRLDDGDWAAVEPVIRNAPRLGPRDRTMAEAILFIGMTGLPAKYFPERYEPCAPLLKHARPGAVWRGMYEVLHQRCSPVVAEAGPAARILHEDLNSRAHAHPVPPLEDPSPWCNPKA
;
A
#
# COMPACT_ATOMS: atom_id res chain seq x y z
N MET A 1 -32.58 -41.23 32.62
CA MET A 1 -33.01 -39.91 33.11
C MET A 1 -34.32 -40.12 33.86
N PRO A 2 -34.48 -39.66 35.11
CA PRO A 2 -35.69 -39.94 35.91
C PRO A 2 -36.92 -39.17 35.39
N GLU A 3 -38.11 -39.75 35.58
CA GLU A 3 -39.43 -39.33 35.06
C GLU A 3 -40.06 -38.09 35.74
N ASP A 4 -39.36 -37.38 36.62
CA ASP A 4 -39.98 -36.39 37.53
C ASP A 4 -39.98 -34.92 37.04
N ILE A 5 -39.98 -34.66 35.73
CA ILE A 5 -40.07 -33.28 35.19
C ILE A 5 -41.21 -33.14 34.17
N LEU A 6 -42.42 -33.51 34.56
CA LEU A 6 -43.63 -33.06 33.86
C LEU A 6 -44.53 -32.27 34.83
N PRO A 7 -44.89 -31.01 34.50
CA PRO A 7 -45.71 -30.18 35.37
C PRO A 7 -47.13 -30.74 35.49
N ARG A 8 -47.67 -30.75 36.72
CA ARG A 8 -49.02 -31.22 37.08
C ARG A 8 -50.12 -30.55 36.23
N GLU A 9 -51.15 -31.33 35.91
CA GLU A 9 -52.30 -30.89 35.12
C GLU A 9 -53.00 -29.67 35.73
N GLY A 10 -53.23 -28.63 34.91
CA GLY A 10 -53.94 -27.41 35.31
C GLY A 10 -53.06 -26.22 35.75
N SER A 11 -51.73 -26.32 35.68
CA SER A 11 -50.85 -25.19 36.01
C SER A 11 -50.99 -24.01 35.01
N PRO A 12 -50.72 -22.76 35.42
CA PRO A 12 -50.74 -21.59 34.53
C PRO A 12 -49.84 -21.75 33.29
N LEU A 13 -48.74 -22.51 33.43
CA LEU A 13 -47.85 -22.87 32.34
C LEU A 13 -48.50 -23.84 31.35
N GLN A 14 -49.27 -24.82 31.82
CA GLN A 14 -50.08 -25.67 30.92
C GLN A 14 -51.20 -24.87 30.24
N LEU A 15 -51.87 -23.95 30.94
CA LEU A 15 -52.88 -23.06 30.35
C LEU A 15 -52.27 -22.08 29.33
N LEU A 16 -51.03 -21.62 29.54
CA LEU A 16 -50.28 -20.83 28.57
C LEU A 16 -49.82 -21.66 27.37
N ILE A 17 -49.41 -22.91 27.58
CA ILE A 17 -49.08 -23.84 26.48
C ILE A 17 -50.34 -24.18 25.68
N ARG A 18 -51.48 -24.45 26.34
CA ARG A 18 -52.76 -24.80 25.71
C ARG A 18 -53.39 -23.61 24.98
N ASN A 19 -53.40 -22.41 25.57
CA ASN A 19 -53.84 -21.18 24.88
C ASN A 19 -52.90 -20.74 23.74
N ARG A 20 -51.62 -21.17 23.75
CA ARG A 20 -50.68 -20.92 22.64
C ARG A 20 -50.78 -21.98 21.54
N ILE A 21 -51.30 -23.17 21.86
CA ILE A 21 -51.67 -24.21 20.89
C ILE A 21 -53.03 -23.87 20.24
N ASP A 22 -54.02 -23.40 21.01
CA ASP A 22 -55.37 -23.05 20.50
C ASP A 22 -55.41 -21.75 19.67
N ARG A 23 -54.37 -20.91 19.71
CA ARG A 23 -54.21 -19.79 18.74
C ARG A 23 -53.48 -20.19 17.44
N ARG A 24 -53.10 -21.46 17.28
CA ARG A 24 -52.55 -22.03 16.04
C ARG A 24 -53.56 -22.88 15.26
N THR A 25 -54.80 -23.01 15.73
CA THR A 25 -55.87 -23.81 15.10
C THR A 25 -56.80 -23.02 14.18
N ASP A 26 -56.30 -21.98 13.51
CA ASP A 26 -56.91 -21.39 12.30
C ASP A 26 -55.98 -21.56 11.07
N LEU A 27 -55.14 -22.60 11.08
CA LEU A 27 -54.56 -23.10 9.84
C LEU A 27 -55.55 -24.08 9.22
N PRO A 28 -55.90 -23.93 7.93
CA PRO A 28 -56.81 -24.87 7.28
C PRO A 28 -56.23 -26.28 7.42
N GLY A 29 -57.07 -27.25 7.76
CA GLY A 29 -56.71 -28.68 7.75
C GLY A 29 -56.13 -29.10 6.39
N PRO A 30 -55.55 -30.30 6.24
CA PRO A 30 -54.86 -30.70 5.02
C PRO A 30 -55.84 -30.80 3.85
N THR A 31 -56.09 -29.67 3.22
CA THR A 31 -56.86 -29.54 1.99
C THR A 31 -55.93 -30.02 0.89
N GLN A 32 -56.28 -31.17 0.31
CA GLN A 32 -55.95 -31.62 -1.04
C GLN A 32 -54.50 -31.37 -1.48
N GLN A 33 -53.72 -32.45 -1.54
CA GLN A 33 -52.41 -32.55 -2.18
C GLN A 33 -52.34 -31.71 -3.46
N THR A 34 -51.87 -30.48 -3.30
CA THR A 34 -51.31 -29.69 -4.40
C THR A 34 -49.88 -30.15 -4.54
N PRO A 35 -49.35 -30.30 -5.78
CA PRO A 35 -47.99 -30.75 -5.99
C PRO A 35 -47.05 -29.88 -5.16
N SER A 36 -46.25 -30.52 -4.31
CA SER A 36 -45.34 -29.81 -3.41
C SER A 36 -44.30 -29.12 -4.27
N VAL A 37 -44.41 -27.80 -4.40
CA VAL A 37 -43.46 -27.02 -5.20
C VAL A 37 -42.14 -26.95 -4.45
N ILE A 38 -41.10 -27.57 -5.02
CA ILE A 38 -39.77 -27.72 -4.42
C ILE A 38 -38.83 -26.64 -4.96
N ALA A 39 -38.03 -26.05 -4.08
CA ALA A 39 -36.92 -25.18 -4.43
C ALA A 39 -35.58 -25.77 -4.00
N TYR A 40 -34.53 -25.45 -4.76
CA TYR A 40 -33.16 -25.81 -4.42
C TYR A 40 -32.36 -24.58 -4.07
N TYR A 41 -31.64 -24.65 -2.96
CA TYR A 41 -30.57 -23.71 -2.69
C TYR A 41 -29.23 -24.42 -2.84
N LEU A 42 -28.48 -23.97 -3.84
CA LEU A 42 -27.15 -24.46 -4.15
C LEU A 42 -26.13 -23.34 -3.94
N ARG A 43 -24.90 -23.72 -3.61
CA ARG A 43 -23.80 -22.76 -3.45
C ARG A 43 -22.66 -23.11 -4.37
N ARG A 44 -22.22 -22.14 -5.18
CA ARG A 44 -21.01 -22.24 -5.99
C ARG A 44 -19.82 -21.86 -5.11
N SER A 45 -19.01 -22.84 -4.72
CA SER A 45 -17.72 -22.56 -4.09
C SER A 45 -16.77 -22.01 -5.16
N SER A 46 -16.09 -20.89 -4.90
CA SER A 46 -15.14 -20.30 -5.86
C SER A 46 -13.71 -20.84 -5.68
N ALA A 47 -13.52 -21.87 -4.87
CA ALA A 47 -12.20 -22.40 -4.51
C ALA A 47 -12.25 -23.87 -4.03
N ASP A 48 -13.28 -24.62 -4.41
CA ASP A 48 -13.55 -25.97 -3.86
C ASP A 48 -14.54 -26.76 -4.77
N PRO A 49 -14.04 -27.61 -5.68
CA PRO A 49 -14.82 -28.46 -6.59
C PRO A 49 -15.50 -29.70 -5.99
N LEU A 50 -15.07 -30.24 -4.85
CA LEU A 50 -15.59 -31.50 -4.29
C LEU A 50 -16.51 -31.29 -3.13
N TYR A 51 -16.78 -30.04 -2.90
CA TYR A 51 -18.11 -29.65 -2.59
C TYR A 51 -18.98 -29.55 -3.86
N PHE A 52 -19.16 -30.71 -4.52
CA PHE A 52 -20.04 -31.10 -5.63
C PHE A 52 -20.35 -29.98 -6.64
N SER A 53 -20.02 -30.20 -7.93
CA SER A 53 -20.49 -29.32 -9.01
C SER A 53 -21.99 -29.00 -8.85
N ILE A 54 -22.44 -27.82 -9.31
CA ILE A 54 -23.87 -27.48 -9.29
C ILE A 54 -24.70 -28.62 -9.89
N ALA A 55 -24.19 -29.28 -10.93
CA ALA A 55 -24.81 -30.45 -11.55
C ALA A 55 -24.91 -31.66 -10.59
N ALA A 56 -23.87 -31.97 -9.81
CA ALA A 56 -23.90 -33.07 -8.84
C ALA A 56 -24.77 -32.75 -7.61
N GLN A 57 -24.79 -31.49 -7.16
CA GLN A 57 -25.73 -31.04 -6.13
C GLN A 57 -27.17 -31.11 -6.65
N LEU A 58 -27.40 -30.69 -7.89
CA LEU A 58 -28.70 -30.75 -8.56
C LEU A 58 -29.14 -32.19 -8.79
N ALA A 59 -28.25 -33.11 -9.12
CA ALA A 59 -28.54 -34.55 -9.22
C ALA A 59 -28.95 -35.15 -7.87
N HIS A 60 -28.23 -34.84 -6.79
CA HIS A 60 -28.59 -35.27 -5.43
C HIS A 60 -29.93 -34.69 -4.97
N CYS A 61 -30.16 -33.40 -5.22
CA CYS A 61 -31.43 -32.77 -4.89
C CYS A 61 -32.57 -33.35 -5.74
N ASN A 62 -32.36 -33.61 -7.03
CA ASN A 62 -33.35 -34.24 -7.93
C ASN A 62 -33.70 -35.66 -7.49
N ALA A 63 -32.70 -36.48 -7.15
CA ALA A 63 -32.94 -37.83 -6.64
C ALA A 63 -33.80 -37.80 -5.36
N HIS A 64 -33.56 -36.83 -4.48
CA HIS A 64 -34.37 -36.64 -3.27
C HIS A 64 -35.77 -36.08 -3.57
N SER A 65 -35.90 -35.13 -4.48
CA SER A 65 -37.20 -34.55 -4.87
C SER A 65 -38.13 -35.53 -5.57
N HIS A 66 -37.58 -36.43 -6.40
CA HIS A 66 -38.33 -37.54 -6.98
C HIS A 66 -38.93 -38.45 -5.91
N SER A 67 -38.20 -38.68 -4.80
CA SER A 67 -38.71 -39.45 -3.66
C SER A 67 -39.81 -38.73 -2.87
N LEU A 68 -39.94 -37.41 -3.02
CA LEU A 68 -40.93 -36.56 -2.35
C LEU A 68 -42.18 -36.27 -3.21
N GLY A 69 -42.19 -36.69 -4.49
CA GLY A 69 -43.32 -36.50 -5.40
C GLY A 69 -43.62 -35.02 -5.75
N GLY A 70 -42.65 -34.12 -5.57
CA GLY A 70 -42.84 -32.69 -5.80
C GLY A 70 -42.43 -32.24 -7.21
N GLU A 71 -43.02 -31.12 -7.64
CA GLU A 71 -42.68 -30.46 -8.92
C GLU A 71 -41.54 -29.47 -8.71
N PHE A 72 -40.47 -29.59 -9.50
CA PHE A 72 -39.32 -28.69 -9.48
C PHE A 72 -39.20 -27.95 -10.82
N ASP A 73 -39.38 -26.63 -10.79
CA ASP A 73 -39.11 -25.74 -11.93
C ASP A 73 -37.69 -25.16 -11.82
N GLN A 74 -36.78 -25.71 -12.62
CA GLN A 74 -35.37 -25.33 -12.63
C GLN A 74 -35.15 -23.84 -12.99
N GLN A 75 -36.05 -23.21 -13.76
CA GLN A 75 -35.88 -21.83 -14.20
C GLN A 75 -36.35 -20.82 -13.15
N ARG A 76 -37.24 -21.22 -12.23
CA ARG A 76 -37.87 -20.31 -11.27
C ARG A 76 -37.50 -20.55 -9.80
N LEU A 77 -37.06 -21.75 -9.47
CA LEU A 77 -36.90 -22.21 -8.07
C LEU A 77 -35.50 -22.76 -7.75
N LEU A 78 -34.52 -22.44 -8.60
CA LEU A 78 -33.11 -22.71 -8.37
C LEU A 78 -32.39 -21.43 -7.89
N PHE A 79 -31.99 -21.41 -6.63
CA PHE A 79 -31.26 -20.30 -6.02
C PHE A 79 -29.78 -20.64 -5.88
N VAL A 80 -28.90 -19.81 -6.46
CA VAL A 80 -27.46 -20.05 -6.48
C VAL A 80 -26.69 -18.82 -6.03
N ASP A 81 -25.88 -18.95 -4.99
CA ASP A 81 -24.92 -17.92 -4.58
C ASP A 81 -23.50 -18.17 -5.14
N ARG A 82 -22.82 -17.08 -5.53
CA ARG A 82 -21.37 -17.05 -5.84
C ARG A 82 -20.58 -16.72 -4.57
N HIS A 83 -19.45 -17.37 -4.32
CA HIS A 83 -18.73 -17.16 -3.05
C HIS A 83 -18.05 -15.77 -2.95
N ARG A 84 -18.48 -14.98 -1.95
CA ARG A 84 -17.63 -14.04 -1.20
C ARG A 84 -17.69 -14.42 0.28
N SER A 85 -16.53 -14.46 0.93
CA SER A 85 -16.25 -14.75 2.35
C SER A 85 -17.46 -15.03 3.27
N GLY A 86 -17.58 -16.26 3.75
CA GLY A 86 -18.71 -16.77 4.56
C GLY A 86 -18.82 -16.26 6.01
N ALA A 87 -18.19 -15.14 6.36
CA ALA A 87 -18.28 -14.54 7.71
C ALA A 87 -19.43 -13.52 7.84
N THR A 88 -20.02 -13.06 6.74
CA THR A 88 -21.10 -12.06 6.73
C THR A 88 -22.15 -12.37 5.67
N THR A 89 -23.40 -11.94 5.92
CA THR A 89 -24.54 -12.04 5.00
C THR A 89 -24.49 -11.00 3.87
N ILE A 90 -23.54 -10.07 3.92
CA ILE A 90 -23.35 -9.00 2.94
C ILE A 90 -22.81 -9.60 1.63
N GLY A 91 -23.57 -9.49 0.54
CA GLY A 91 -23.22 -10.00 -0.79
C GLY A 91 -23.80 -11.37 -1.18
N ARG A 92 -24.85 -11.86 -0.48
CA ARG A 92 -25.56 -13.12 -0.79
C ARG A 92 -26.92 -12.88 -1.45
N GLU A 93 -26.90 -12.55 -2.75
CA GLU A 93 -28.10 -12.24 -3.54
C GLU A 93 -29.02 -13.45 -3.70
N GLY A 94 -28.48 -14.68 -3.72
CA GLY A 94 -29.23 -15.94 -3.85
C GLY A 94 -30.01 -16.30 -2.58
N ILE A 95 -29.45 -16.12 -1.39
CA ILE A 95 -30.21 -16.24 -0.13
C ILE A 95 -31.31 -15.18 -0.05
N ALA A 96 -31.02 -13.94 -0.44
CA ALA A 96 -32.03 -12.88 -0.43
C ALA A 96 -33.19 -13.16 -1.39
N ALA A 97 -32.88 -13.62 -2.62
CA ALA A 97 -33.87 -14.02 -3.61
C ALA A 97 -34.70 -15.24 -3.18
N MET A 98 -34.06 -16.20 -2.51
CA MET A 98 -34.72 -17.38 -1.95
C MET A 98 -35.69 -17.00 -0.83
N LEU A 99 -35.28 -16.13 0.09
CA LEU A 99 -36.16 -15.64 1.15
C LEU A 99 -37.33 -14.83 0.60
N GLU A 100 -37.10 -14.04 -0.45
CA GLU A 100 -38.18 -13.28 -1.10
C GLU A 100 -39.16 -14.19 -1.84
N ALA A 101 -38.67 -15.23 -2.51
CA ALA A 101 -39.51 -16.25 -3.11
C ALA A 101 -40.32 -17.05 -2.08
N ALA A 102 -39.73 -17.30 -0.91
CA ALA A 102 -40.43 -17.92 0.23
C ALA A 102 -41.54 -17.00 0.77
N ARG A 103 -41.28 -15.69 0.89
CA ARG A 103 -42.30 -14.70 1.31
C ARG A 103 -43.47 -14.62 0.35
N GLN A 104 -43.19 -14.76 -0.95
CA GLN A 104 -44.21 -14.76 -2.00
C GLN A 104 -44.92 -16.11 -2.15
N GLY A 105 -44.59 -17.11 -1.31
CA GLY A 105 -45.24 -18.42 -1.33
C GLY A 105 -44.94 -19.27 -2.56
N ARG A 106 -43.84 -18.98 -3.29
CA ARG A 106 -43.51 -19.66 -4.56
C ARG A 106 -43.06 -21.11 -4.39
N PHE A 107 -42.68 -21.53 -3.18
CA PHE A 107 -42.31 -22.90 -2.85
C PHE A 107 -42.63 -23.22 -1.40
N ARG A 108 -42.77 -24.52 -1.08
CA ARG A 108 -43.07 -25.01 0.28
C ARG A 108 -42.01 -25.96 0.82
N ILE A 109 -41.13 -26.48 -0.03
CA ILE A 109 -40.03 -27.37 0.36
C ILE A 109 -38.71 -26.78 -0.17
N LEU A 110 -37.72 -26.61 0.70
CA LEU A 110 -36.35 -26.23 0.35
C LEU A 110 -35.43 -27.45 0.48
N VAL A 111 -34.87 -27.93 -0.62
CA VAL A 111 -33.87 -29.02 -0.59
C VAL A 111 -32.47 -28.43 -0.69
N VAL A 112 -31.60 -28.83 0.24
CA VAL A 112 -30.18 -28.48 0.28
C VAL A 112 -29.33 -29.73 0.38
N ARG A 113 -28.11 -29.70 -0.17
CA ARG A 113 -27.19 -30.86 -0.05
C ARG A 113 -26.72 -31.08 1.38
N SER A 114 -26.43 -30.00 2.10
CA SER A 114 -26.07 -30.00 3.52
C SER A 114 -26.38 -28.64 4.14
N ILE A 115 -26.64 -28.61 5.44
CA ILE A 115 -26.94 -27.39 6.21
C ILE A 115 -25.76 -26.40 6.14
N CYS A 116 -24.52 -26.92 6.06
CA CYS A 116 -23.30 -26.12 5.89
C CYS A 116 -23.28 -25.30 4.59
N ARG A 117 -24.19 -25.58 3.64
CA ARG A 117 -24.37 -24.76 2.42
C ARG A 117 -25.14 -23.49 2.68
N LEU A 118 -26.15 -23.54 3.55
CA LEU A 118 -26.91 -22.35 3.95
C LEU A 118 -26.00 -21.39 4.72
N THR A 119 -25.21 -21.91 5.68
CA THR A 119 -24.25 -21.09 6.44
C THR A 119 -23.24 -21.93 7.22
N ARG A 120 -22.06 -21.35 7.49
CA ARG A 120 -21.01 -21.91 8.37
C ARG A 120 -21.17 -21.47 9.84
N ASN A 121 -22.03 -20.48 10.09
CA ASN A 121 -22.31 -19.95 11.43
C ASN A 121 -23.59 -20.57 11.99
N ALA A 122 -23.49 -21.23 13.15
CA ALA A 122 -24.61 -21.88 13.83
C ALA A 122 -25.78 -20.93 14.11
N THR A 123 -25.48 -19.67 14.49
CA THR A 123 -26.50 -18.66 14.78
C THR A 123 -27.29 -18.25 13.55
N ASP A 124 -26.60 -18.12 12.41
CA ASP A 124 -27.25 -17.77 11.15
C ASP A 124 -28.10 -18.95 10.63
N ALA A 125 -27.69 -20.20 10.90
CA ALA A 125 -28.41 -21.38 10.45
C ALA A 125 -29.76 -21.49 11.16
N ALA A 126 -29.77 -21.24 12.48
CA ALA A 126 -30.96 -21.24 13.29
C ALA A 126 -31.95 -20.13 12.87
N ARG A 127 -31.45 -18.91 12.60
CA ARG A 127 -32.29 -17.79 12.13
C ARG A 127 -32.93 -18.07 10.77
N LEU A 128 -32.18 -18.62 9.83
CA LEU A 128 -32.70 -18.98 8.50
C LEU A 128 -33.78 -20.07 8.59
N HIS A 129 -33.57 -21.09 9.42
CA HIS A 129 -34.58 -22.11 9.67
C HIS A 129 -35.85 -21.50 10.26
N GLU A 130 -35.75 -20.69 11.32
CA GLU A 130 -36.90 -20.04 11.95
C GLU A 130 -37.68 -19.14 10.97
N GLN A 131 -36.97 -18.36 10.16
CA GLN A 131 -37.60 -17.50 9.14
C GLN A 131 -38.34 -18.33 8.08
N LEU A 132 -37.73 -19.38 7.54
CA LEU A 132 -38.34 -20.21 6.50
C LEU A 132 -39.52 -21.03 7.03
N THR A 133 -39.38 -21.62 8.22
CA THR A 133 -40.48 -22.33 8.87
C THR A 133 -41.63 -21.38 9.22
N GLY A 134 -41.32 -20.14 9.64
CA GLY A 134 -42.32 -19.09 9.87
C GLY A 134 -43.09 -18.68 8.61
N LEU A 135 -42.50 -18.86 7.42
CA LEU A 135 -43.14 -18.67 6.12
C LEU A 135 -43.85 -19.95 5.60
N GLY A 136 -43.86 -21.02 6.38
CA GLY A 136 -44.45 -22.30 6.01
C GLY A 136 -43.64 -23.08 4.98
N VAL A 137 -42.31 -22.97 5.02
CA VAL A 137 -41.35 -23.72 4.19
C VAL A 137 -40.62 -24.77 5.04
N SER A 138 -40.61 -26.05 4.61
CA SER A 138 -39.82 -27.12 5.23
C SER A 138 -38.42 -27.21 4.60
N ILE A 139 -37.39 -27.48 5.41
CA ILE A 139 -36.01 -27.63 4.92
C ILE A 139 -35.64 -29.12 4.91
N HIS A 140 -35.16 -29.62 3.78
CA HIS A 140 -34.76 -31.01 3.56
C HIS A 140 -33.28 -31.10 3.20
N VAL A 141 -32.57 -32.04 3.81
CA VAL A 141 -31.20 -32.38 3.42
C VAL A 141 -31.25 -33.60 2.49
N ALA A 142 -30.68 -33.47 1.30
CA ALA A 142 -30.61 -34.55 0.33
C ALA A 142 -29.97 -35.81 0.97
N GLY A 143 -30.71 -36.92 0.98
CA GLY A 143 -30.31 -38.20 1.59
C GLY A 143 -30.63 -38.36 3.09
N ARG A 144 -31.10 -37.31 3.78
CA ARG A 144 -31.55 -37.38 5.19
C ARG A 144 -33.03 -37.06 5.41
N GLY A 145 -33.67 -36.32 4.49
CA GLY A 145 -35.06 -35.90 4.66
C GLY A 145 -35.20 -34.56 5.38
N GLN A 146 -36.39 -34.30 5.94
CA GLN A 146 -36.71 -33.05 6.61
C GLN A 146 -35.84 -32.87 7.85
N VAL A 147 -35.21 -31.70 7.97
CA VAL A 147 -34.36 -31.36 9.10
C VAL A 147 -35.14 -30.49 10.08
N GLN A 148 -35.10 -30.88 11.34
CA GLN A 148 -35.68 -30.12 12.45
C GLN A 148 -34.68 -29.10 13.01
N GLN A 149 -35.20 -28.04 13.64
CA GLN A 149 -34.38 -26.94 14.18
C GLN A 149 -33.25 -27.43 15.12
N TYR A 150 -33.52 -28.45 15.94
CA TYR A 150 -32.55 -28.98 16.90
C TYR A 150 -31.38 -29.72 16.21
N GLU A 151 -31.63 -30.36 15.07
CA GLU A 151 -30.61 -31.10 14.30
C GLU A 151 -29.64 -30.16 13.61
N ILE A 152 -30.14 -29.02 13.11
CA ILE A 152 -29.31 -27.93 12.57
C ILE A 152 -28.36 -27.41 13.64
N MET A 153 -28.88 -27.19 14.86
CA MET A 153 -28.09 -26.70 15.98
C MET A 153 -27.04 -27.72 16.40
N LEU A 154 -27.39 -29.00 16.49
CA LEU A 154 -26.48 -30.09 16.88
C LEU A 154 -25.34 -30.30 15.86
N LEU A 155 -25.65 -30.29 14.56
CA LEU A 155 -24.65 -30.46 13.49
C LEU A 155 -23.68 -29.28 13.42
N ALA A 156 -24.20 -28.06 13.56
CA ALA A 156 -23.37 -26.86 13.57
C ALA A 156 -22.45 -26.81 14.80
N LEU A 157 -22.96 -27.21 15.98
CA LEU A 157 -22.16 -27.32 17.20
C LEU A 157 -21.08 -28.41 17.11
N SER A 158 -21.40 -29.55 16.49
CA SER A 158 -20.47 -30.68 16.35
C SER A 158 -19.31 -30.33 15.41
N ALA A 159 -19.60 -29.71 14.25
CA ALA A 159 -18.59 -29.26 13.31
C ALA A 159 -17.68 -28.18 13.92
N GLN A 160 -18.26 -27.23 14.66
CA GLN A 160 -17.50 -26.22 15.39
C GLN A 160 -16.60 -26.85 16.46
N ARG A 161 -17.13 -27.82 17.23
CA ARG A 161 -16.39 -28.53 18.27
C ARG A 161 -15.21 -29.30 17.69
N GLU A 162 -15.37 -29.96 16.56
CA GLU A 162 -14.30 -30.78 15.95
C GLU A 162 -13.17 -29.92 15.39
N ARG A 163 -13.52 -28.79 14.74
CA ARG A 163 -12.55 -27.78 14.35
C ARG A 163 -11.76 -27.25 15.55
N LEU A 164 -12.46 -26.92 16.64
CA LEU A 164 -11.81 -26.43 17.86
C LEU A 164 -10.92 -27.50 18.50
N ARG A 165 -11.32 -28.78 18.48
CA ARG A 165 -10.51 -29.90 18.96
C ARG A 165 -9.25 -30.13 18.14
N MET A 166 -9.33 -30.12 16.81
CA MET A 166 -8.17 -30.28 15.94
C MET A 166 -7.17 -29.12 16.13
N MET A 167 -7.68 -27.88 16.17
CA MET A 167 -6.84 -26.72 16.47
C MET A 167 -6.20 -26.82 17.85
N ALA A 168 -6.94 -27.25 18.87
CA ALA A 168 -6.41 -27.46 20.21
C ALA A 168 -5.32 -28.55 20.22
N SER A 169 -5.54 -29.70 19.57
CA SER A 169 -4.56 -30.79 19.49
C SER A 169 -3.26 -30.38 18.79
N LEU A 170 -3.35 -29.64 17.68
CA LEU A 170 -2.18 -29.11 16.97
C LEU A 170 -1.43 -28.06 17.81
N MET A 171 -2.17 -27.19 18.51
CA MET A 171 -1.58 -26.20 19.42
C MET A 171 -0.91 -26.88 20.62
N ASP A 172 -1.53 -27.90 21.20
CA ASP A 172 -0.98 -28.71 22.29
C ASP A 172 0.25 -29.51 21.86
N GLY A 173 0.26 -30.03 20.63
CA GLY A 173 1.44 -30.65 20.02
C GLY A 173 2.61 -29.66 19.92
N LYS A 174 2.36 -28.48 19.34
CA LYS A 174 3.37 -27.41 19.23
C LYS A 174 3.82 -26.89 20.59
N ARG A 175 2.91 -26.79 21.56
CA ARG A 175 3.20 -26.39 22.93
C ARG A 175 4.07 -27.41 23.65
N ARG A 176 3.76 -28.71 23.54
CA ARG A 176 4.59 -29.78 24.12
C ARG A 176 5.98 -29.83 23.50
N ALA A 177 6.08 -29.66 22.19
CA ALA A 177 7.36 -29.59 21.47
C ALA A 177 8.17 -28.33 21.84
N ALA A 178 7.49 -27.20 22.09
CA ALA A 178 8.14 -26.00 22.61
C ALA A 178 8.63 -26.23 24.04
N VAL A 179 7.79 -26.71 24.96
CA VAL A 179 8.15 -26.93 26.38
C VAL A 179 9.28 -27.93 26.57
N SER A 180 9.32 -29.00 25.78
CA SER A 180 10.40 -30.01 25.79
C SER A 180 11.72 -29.48 25.23
N GLY A 181 11.71 -28.32 24.55
CA GLY A 181 12.91 -27.76 23.93
C GLY A 181 13.36 -28.52 22.69
N GLU A 182 12.49 -29.34 22.08
CA GLU A 182 12.77 -30.13 20.87
C GLU A 182 12.41 -29.37 19.58
N PHE A 183 11.76 -28.20 19.67
CA PHE A 183 11.26 -27.47 18.50
C PHE A 183 11.73 -26.01 18.45
N PHE A 184 12.64 -25.71 17.52
CA PHE A 184 13.20 -24.37 17.30
C PHE A 184 12.56 -23.59 16.15
N GLY A 185 11.53 -24.16 15.51
CA GLY A 185 10.94 -23.63 14.28
C GLY A 185 11.70 -24.08 13.03
N SER A 186 11.25 -23.65 11.86
CA SER A 186 11.68 -24.22 10.58
C SER A 186 13.05 -23.74 10.07
N TRP A 187 13.56 -22.58 10.52
CA TRP A 187 14.78 -21.97 9.97
C TRP A 187 15.64 -21.26 11.02
N PRO A 188 16.96 -21.53 11.09
CA PRO A 188 17.86 -20.87 12.04
C PRO A 188 18.04 -19.38 11.76
N THR A 189 18.37 -18.63 12.81
CA THR A 189 18.80 -17.24 12.68
C THR A 189 20.28 -17.15 12.29
N TYR A 190 20.69 -16.01 11.72
CA TYR A 190 22.10 -15.73 11.47
C TYR A 190 22.90 -15.85 12.77
N GLY A 191 24.05 -16.52 12.72
CA GLY A 191 24.81 -17.00 13.89
C GLY A 191 24.66 -18.50 14.14
N TYR A 192 23.73 -19.19 13.45
CA TYR A 192 23.44 -20.61 13.67
C TYR A 192 23.23 -21.38 12.36
N ASP A 193 23.70 -22.61 12.33
CA ASP A 193 23.47 -23.60 11.28
C ASP A 193 22.43 -24.63 11.73
N ARG A 194 21.66 -25.19 10.79
CA ARG A 194 20.73 -26.30 11.07
C ARG A 194 21.51 -27.61 11.08
N ILE A 195 21.31 -28.43 12.11
CA ILE A 195 21.75 -29.84 12.14
C ILE A 195 20.56 -30.72 11.71
N ASP A 196 20.79 -31.95 11.26
CA ASP A 196 19.73 -32.90 10.93
C ASP A 196 18.65 -32.95 12.03
N GLY A 197 17.42 -32.61 11.66
CA GLY A 197 16.29 -32.42 12.59
C GLY A 197 15.98 -30.94 12.91
N PRO A 198 15.28 -30.68 14.04
CA PRO A 198 14.90 -29.33 14.47
C PRO A 198 16.03 -28.55 15.17
N ASP A 199 17.20 -29.16 15.41
CA ASP A 199 18.27 -28.60 16.23
C ASP A 199 19.19 -27.60 15.50
N TRP A 200 19.74 -26.65 16.26
CA TRP A 200 20.63 -25.59 15.78
C TRP A 200 22.04 -25.72 16.39
N ARG A 201 23.08 -25.39 15.61
CA ARG A 201 24.48 -25.28 16.05
C ARG A 201 24.98 -23.86 15.86
N LYS A 202 25.84 -23.35 16.75
CA LYS A 202 26.50 -22.05 16.55
C LYS A 202 27.45 -22.10 15.35
N ASN A 203 27.29 -21.15 14.44
CA ASN A 203 28.21 -20.92 13.34
C ASN A 203 29.32 -19.97 13.80
N VAL A 204 30.55 -20.47 13.93
CA VAL A 204 31.68 -19.72 14.52
C VAL A 204 31.97 -18.42 13.76
N ASN A 205 31.90 -18.44 12.42
CA ASN A 205 32.19 -17.27 11.60
C ASN A 205 31.11 -16.19 11.75
N GLN A 206 29.84 -16.58 11.74
CA GLN A 206 28.73 -15.64 11.91
C GLN A 206 28.63 -15.13 13.36
N ALA A 207 29.01 -15.95 14.35
CA ALA A 207 29.07 -15.57 15.75
C ALA A 207 30.12 -14.45 15.99
N ALA A 208 31.30 -14.55 15.39
CA ALA A 208 32.31 -13.50 15.48
C ALA A 208 31.83 -12.16 14.89
N ILE A 209 31.09 -12.21 13.77
CA ILE A 209 30.46 -11.03 13.17
C ILE A 209 29.41 -10.42 14.10
N LEU A 210 28.61 -11.25 14.77
CA LEU A 210 27.63 -10.80 15.75
C LEU A 210 28.29 -10.10 16.93
N GLU A 211 29.32 -10.69 17.54
CA GLU A 211 30.06 -10.09 18.65
C GLU A 211 30.63 -8.72 18.28
N ARG A 212 31.19 -8.61 17.07
CA ARG A 212 31.66 -7.35 16.54
C ARG A 212 30.53 -6.32 16.40
N CYS A 213 29.40 -6.70 15.81
CA CYS A 213 28.25 -5.81 15.66
C CYS A 213 27.77 -5.27 17.01
N PHE A 214 27.67 -6.14 18.03
CA PHE A 214 27.28 -5.71 19.39
C PHE A 214 28.28 -4.71 19.97
N ARG A 215 29.59 -4.95 19.80
CA ARG A 215 30.64 -4.05 20.30
C ARG A 215 30.61 -2.68 19.63
N GLU A 216 30.46 -2.63 18.32
CA GLU A 216 30.43 -1.37 17.56
C GLU A 216 29.18 -0.54 17.89
N VAL A 217 28.04 -1.21 18.06
CA VAL A 217 26.79 -0.55 18.48
C VAL A 217 26.88 -0.07 19.93
N ASP A 218 27.49 -0.84 20.83
CA ASP A 218 27.75 -0.42 22.22
C ASP A 218 28.72 0.78 22.27
N ALA A 219 29.67 0.86 21.34
CA ALA A 219 30.56 2.00 21.16
C ALA A 219 29.89 3.25 20.54
N GLY A 220 28.62 3.16 20.12
CA GLY A 220 27.84 4.30 19.62
C GLY A 220 27.72 4.40 18.10
N LEU A 221 28.18 3.39 17.36
CA LEU A 221 27.97 3.33 15.92
C LEU A 221 26.47 3.21 15.61
N ASN A 222 25.93 4.10 14.79
CA ASN A 222 24.52 4.02 14.42
C ASN A 222 24.26 2.86 13.44
N LEU A 223 23.00 2.41 13.36
CA LEU A 223 22.62 1.25 12.56
C LEU A 223 22.83 1.42 11.05
N GLN A 224 22.89 2.67 10.56
CA GLN A 224 23.18 2.94 9.15
C GLN A 224 24.66 2.74 8.85
N ASP A 225 25.53 3.25 9.71
CA ASP A 225 26.97 3.12 9.55
C ASP A 225 27.42 1.67 9.79
N LEU A 226 26.80 0.94 10.71
CA LEU A 226 27.01 -0.51 10.84
C LEU A 226 26.66 -1.26 9.54
N ALA A 227 25.54 -0.92 8.88
CA ALA A 227 25.19 -1.52 7.60
C ALA A 227 26.24 -1.20 6.52
N LYS A 228 26.69 0.06 6.44
CA LYS A 228 27.74 0.48 5.49
C LYS A 228 29.05 -0.27 5.71
N LEU A 229 29.45 -0.43 6.97
CA LEU A 229 30.67 -1.12 7.35
C LEU A 229 30.65 -2.58 6.88
N LEU A 230 29.62 -3.34 7.26
CA LEU A 230 29.49 -4.74 6.88
C LEU A 230 29.36 -4.92 5.35
N ASN A 231 28.66 -4.00 4.68
CA ASN A 231 28.54 -4.03 3.22
C ASN A 231 29.85 -3.68 2.51
N GLY A 232 30.62 -2.71 3.02
CA GLY A 232 31.92 -2.31 2.49
C GLY A 232 32.96 -3.43 2.61
N GLU A 233 32.80 -4.32 3.58
CA GLU A 233 33.61 -5.52 3.76
C GLU A 233 33.06 -6.75 3.01
N CYS A 234 32.03 -6.57 2.19
CA CYS A 234 31.39 -7.63 1.42
C CYS A 234 30.84 -8.79 2.28
N ILE A 235 30.43 -8.52 3.53
CA ILE A 235 29.83 -9.54 4.40
C ILE A 235 28.36 -9.73 3.99
N PRO A 236 27.94 -10.92 3.53
CA PRO A 236 26.56 -11.16 3.13
C PRO A 236 25.63 -11.24 4.35
N ALA A 237 24.45 -10.62 4.23
CA ALA A 237 23.33 -10.83 5.14
C ALA A 237 22.77 -12.26 4.97
N ARG A 238 21.95 -12.73 5.93
CA ARG A 238 21.45 -14.11 6.02
C ARG A 238 20.98 -14.76 4.70
N ASN A 239 20.32 -13.99 3.83
CA ASN A 239 19.77 -14.51 2.57
C ASN A 239 20.70 -14.24 1.36
N GLY A 240 21.98 -13.97 1.56
CA GLY A 240 22.95 -13.65 0.50
C GLY A 240 22.88 -12.22 -0.04
N GLY A 241 22.13 -11.33 0.62
CA GLY A 241 21.97 -9.92 0.21
C GLY A 241 22.77 -8.93 1.06
N ILE A 242 22.58 -7.64 0.82
CA ILE A 242 23.21 -6.55 1.61
C ILE A 242 22.55 -6.32 2.98
N TRP A 243 23.34 -5.85 3.95
CA TRP A 243 22.87 -5.38 5.25
C TRP A 243 22.06 -4.10 5.12
N ARG A 244 21.00 -3.99 5.91
CA ARG A 244 20.11 -2.83 6.00
C ARG A 244 19.81 -2.55 7.47
N PRO A 245 19.58 -1.30 7.89
CA PRO A 245 19.35 -0.96 9.30
C PRO A 245 18.23 -1.78 9.97
N ARG A 246 17.14 -2.02 9.25
CA ARG A 246 15.99 -2.84 9.71
C ARG A 246 16.34 -4.30 10.02
N HIS A 247 17.47 -4.81 9.52
CA HIS A 247 17.90 -6.18 9.79
C HIS A 247 18.46 -6.32 11.21
N PHE A 248 18.94 -5.23 11.82
CA PHE A 248 19.53 -5.27 13.16
C PHE A 248 18.49 -5.24 14.28
N PHE A 249 17.45 -4.40 14.17
CA PHE A 249 16.36 -4.29 15.16
C PHE A 249 14.99 -4.37 14.49
N ALA A 250 14.12 -5.26 14.97
CA ALA A 250 12.77 -5.44 14.44
C ALA A 250 11.76 -5.99 15.47
N ARG A 251 11.76 -5.44 16.70
CA ARG A 251 10.86 -5.81 17.80
C ARG A 251 10.93 -7.31 18.13
N GLY A 252 12.14 -7.79 18.41
CA GLY A 252 12.41 -9.20 18.74
C GLY A 252 12.64 -10.10 17.51
N ARG A 253 12.60 -9.55 16.29
CA ARG A 253 12.81 -10.28 15.03
C ARG A 253 14.03 -9.82 14.24
N GLY A 254 14.72 -8.79 14.69
CA GLY A 254 15.98 -8.33 14.13
C GLY A 254 17.13 -9.25 14.53
N LEU A 255 18.33 -8.88 14.11
CA LEU A 255 19.54 -9.62 14.43
C LEU A 255 19.94 -9.40 15.89
N LEU A 256 20.02 -8.14 16.33
CA LEU A 256 20.56 -7.73 17.63
C LEU A 256 19.53 -7.74 18.77
N ASP A 257 18.23 -7.78 18.43
CA ASP A 257 17.14 -7.89 19.41
C ASP A 257 16.57 -9.31 19.52
N ARG A 258 17.26 -10.32 18.98
CA ARG A 258 16.88 -11.73 19.06
C ARG A 258 17.32 -12.35 20.40
N PRO A 259 16.40 -12.74 21.31
CA PRO A 259 16.75 -13.22 22.65
C PRO A 259 17.62 -14.48 22.65
N ILE A 260 17.58 -15.28 21.58
CA ILE A 260 18.39 -16.51 21.46
C ILE A 260 19.90 -16.21 21.50
N LEU A 261 20.32 -15.00 21.09
CA LEU A 261 21.72 -14.60 21.16
C LEU A 261 22.27 -14.57 22.59
N LYS A 262 21.42 -14.30 23.59
CA LYS A 262 21.77 -14.43 25.02
C LYS A 262 21.35 -15.77 25.64
N GLY A 263 21.06 -16.76 24.80
CA GLY A 263 20.65 -18.09 25.26
C GLY A 263 19.22 -18.16 25.79
N VAL A 264 18.32 -17.28 25.32
CA VAL A 264 16.91 -17.29 25.72
C VAL A 264 16.03 -17.51 24.49
N PHE A 265 15.31 -18.63 24.42
CA PHE A 265 14.34 -18.88 23.37
C PHE A 265 12.94 -18.48 23.84
N VAL A 266 12.23 -17.70 23.03
CA VAL A 266 10.87 -17.24 23.35
C VAL A 266 9.92 -17.77 22.29
N TRP A 267 8.99 -18.62 22.72
CA TRP A 267 7.91 -19.16 21.89
C TRP A 267 6.57 -18.59 22.36
N SER A 268 5.76 -18.07 21.45
CA SER A 268 4.47 -17.46 21.78
C SER A 268 3.37 -17.91 20.84
N LEU A 269 2.20 -18.21 21.41
CA LEU A 269 0.95 -18.39 20.69
C LEU A 269 0.06 -17.14 20.86
N TRP A 270 -0.77 -16.82 19.87
CA TRP A 270 -1.68 -15.67 19.94
C TRP A 270 -2.60 -15.75 21.16
N GLY A 271 -2.55 -14.74 22.02
CA GLY A 271 -3.38 -14.63 23.23
C GLY A 271 -2.85 -15.38 24.46
N GLU A 272 -1.73 -16.10 24.34
CA GLU A 272 -1.09 -16.79 25.47
C GLU A 272 0.17 -16.07 25.94
N LYS A 273 0.56 -16.32 27.20
CA LYS A 273 1.84 -15.84 27.72
C LYS A 273 2.98 -16.54 26.97
N PRO A 274 3.99 -15.80 26.49
CA PRO A 274 5.14 -16.41 25.84
C PRO A 274 5.85 -17.38 26.79
N ILE A 275 6.14 -18.57 26.28
CA ILE A 275 6.97 -19.57 26.95
C ILE A 275 8.43 -19.18 26.70
N THR A 276 9.15 -18.96 27.80
CA THR A 276 10.57 -18.62 27.76
C THR A 276 11.38 -19.84 28.19
N ILE A 277 12.33 -20.23 27.36
CA ILE A 277 13.15 -21.43 27.53
C ILE A 277 14.60 -20.98 27.61
N SER A 278 15.30 -21.42 28.65
CA SER A 278 16.73 -21.14 28.81
C SER A 278 17.57 -22.15 28.03
N ARG A 279 18.45 -21.65 27.17
CA ARG A 279 19.40 -22.39 26.32
C ARG A 279 20.77 -21.71 26.35
N PRO A 280 21.48 -21.74 27.50
CA PRO A 280 22.78 -21.09 27.64
C PRO A 280 23.83 -21.69 26.69
N ASP A 281 23.67 -22.95 26.31
CA ASP A 281 24.52 -23.65 25.33
C ASP A 281 24.51 -22.96 23.95
N LEU A 282 23.38 -22.37 23.56
CA LEU A 282 23.22 -21.63 22.32
C LEU A 282 23.60 -20.15 22.44
N ALA A 283 23.93 -19.64 23.63
CA ALA A 283 24.33 -18.23 23.75
C ALA A 283 25.58 -17.92 22.90
N VAL A 284 25.49 -16.80 22.17
CA VAL A 284 26.56 -16.22 21.35
C VAL A 284 27.11 -14.95 22.02
N ILE A 285 26.25 -14.19 22.69
CA ILE A 285 26.56 -12.91 23.33
C ILE A 285 26.26 -13.00 24.83
N SER A 286 27.09 -12.38 25.67
CA SER A 286 26.80 -12.25 27.11
C SER A 286 25.48 -11.52 27.34
N ALA A 287 24.69 -11.95 28.33
CA ALA A 287 23.44 -11.30 28.69
C ALA A 287 23.61 -9.79 28.93
N ASP A 288 24.68 -9.37 29.62
CA ASP A 288 24.95 -7.96 29.93
C ASP A 288 25.14 -7.09 28.68
N LEU A 289 25.96 -7.53 27.71
CA LEU A 289 26.17 -6.80 26.45
C LEU A 289 24.88 -6.75 25.62
N PHE A 290 24.10 -7.84 25.62
CA PHE A 290 22.83 -7.89 24.93
C PHE A 290 21.83 -6.89 25.51
N ASP A 291 21.69 -6.85 26.83
CA ASP A 291 20.71 -6.02 27.51
C ASP A 291 21.07 -4.53 27.38
N ARG A 292 22.35 -4.13 27.53
CA ARG A 292 22.80 -2.73 27.32
C ARG A 292 22.48 -2.21 25.92
N VAL A 293 22.74 -3.02 24.88
CA VAL A 293 22.46 -2.66 23.49
C VAL A 293 20.94 -2.58 23.26
N ASN A 294 20.15 -3.49 23.81
CA ASN A 294 18.70 -3.46 23.67
C ASN A 294 18.02 -2.35 24.49
N GLU A 295 18.57 -1.91 25.62
CA GLU A 295 18.09 -0.73 26.36
C GLU A 295 18.30 0.56 25.55
N ARG A 296 19.44 0.70 24.87
CA ARG A 296 19.76 1.89 24.06
C ARG A 296 18.84 2.04 22.83
N TYR A 297 18.41 0.94 22.22
CA TYR A 297 17.64 0.94 20.96
C TYR A 297 16.18 0.44 21.09
N GLY A 298 15.79 -0.10 22.25
CA GLY A 298 14.49 -0.73 22.51
C GLY A 298 13.32 0.24 22.69
N VAL A 299 13.57 1.55 22.74
CA VAL A 299 12.54 2.59 22.77
C VAL A 299 12.40 3.20 21.36
N PRO A 300 11.21 3.17 20.73
CA PRO A 300 11.03 3.77 19.42
C PRO A 300 11.13 5.30 19.50
N THR A 301 12.30 5.85 19.16
CA THR A 301 12.44 7.29 18.89
C THR A 301 12.20 7.55 17.40
N ARG A 302 10.92 7.49 17.01
CA ARG A 302 10.31 8.38 16.00
C ARG A 302 8.84 8.00 15.83
N THR A 303 7.96 8.79 16.42
CA THR A 303 6.66 9.08 15.81
C THR A 303 6.94 9.54 14.38
N GLN A 304 6.63 8.70 13.39
CA GLN A 304 6.48 9.22 12.04
C GLN A 304 5.22 10.07 12.05
N GLU A 305 5.38 11.35 12.37
CA GLU A 305 4.38 12.34 11.99
C GLU A 305 4.12 12.17 10.49
N PRO A 306 2.85 12.21 10.05
CA PRO A 306 2.54 12.23 8.63
C PRO A 306 3.27 13.41 8.00
N ARG A 307 4.26 13.13 7.14
CA ARG A 307 5.04 14.14 6.43
C ARG A 307 4.11 14.88 5.46
N THR A 308 3.43 15.91 5.96
CA THR A 308 2.61 16.86 5.17
C THR A 308 3.41 17.59 4.08
N ARG A 309 4.75 17.45 4.08
CA ARG A 309 5.70 18.10 3.16
C ARG A 309 6.33 17.16 2.11
N ALA A 310 5.89 15.91 1.98
CA ALA A 310 6.51 15.00 1.02
C ALA A 310 6.46 15.57 -0.42
N PRO A 311 7.61 15.67 -1.14
CA PRO A 311 7.62 16.06 -2.54
C PRO A 311 6.70 15.15 -3.37
N PHE A 312 5.98 15.69 -4.34
CA PHE A 312 4.94 14.94 -5.03
C PHE A 312 5.49 13.85 -5.97
N LEU A 313 6.78 13.86 -6.31
CA LEU A 313 7.43 12.77 -7.06
C LEU A 313 8.11 11.74 -6.14
N LEU A 314 8.00 11.89 -4.82
CA LEU A 314 8.57 10.94 -3.88
C LEU A 314 7.98 9.54 -4.12
N GLY A 315 8.86 8.53 -4.14
CA GLY A 315 8.52 7.14 -4.40
C GLY A 315 8.56 6.72 -5.87
N LEU A 316 8.59 7.68 -6.82
CA LEU A 316 8.73 7.40 -8.25
C LEU A 316 10.19 7.44 -8.73
N VAL A 317 11.06 8.17 -8.02
CA VAL A 317 12.45 8.38 -8.44
C VAL A 317 13.37 7.22 -8.01
N ARG A 318 14.09 6.68 -8.99
CA ARG A 318 15.14 5.66 -8.87
C ARG A 318 16.46 6.21 -9.35
N CYS A 319 17.53 5.66 -8.79
CA CYS A 319 18.87 5.89 -9.31
C CYS A 319 19.10 5.00 -10.54
N ALA A 320 20.02 5.37 -11.42
CA ALA A 320 20.48 4.55 -12.55
C ALA A 320 20.95 3.14 -12.17
N CYS A 321 21.34 2.89 -10.91
CA CYS A 321 21.60 1.53 -10.42
C CYS A 321 20.33 0.66 -10.24
N GLY A 322 19.14 1.20 -10.51
CA GLY A 322 17.84 0.55 -10.37
C GLY A 322 17.20 0.68 -8.98
N ASP A 323 17.98 1.09 -7.97
CA ASP A 323 17.48 1.18 -6.60
C ASP A 323 16.73 2.49 -6.31
N ARG A 324 15.83 2.45 -5.32
CA ARG A 324 14.97 3.61 -4.98
C ARG A 324 15.78 4.73 -4.32
N MET A 325 15.52 5.98 -4.70
CA MET A 325 16.09 7.13 -4.02
C MET A 325 15.27 7.50 -2.77
N HIS A 326 15.95 7.91 -1.69
CA HIS A 326 15.33 8.35 -0.44
C HIS A 326 15.48 9.85 -0.30
N LEU A 327 14.50 10.42 0.40
CA LEU A 327 14.53 11.82 0.78
C LEU A 327 15.41 11.99 2.01
N ALA A 328 16.47 12.79 1.88
CA ALA A 328 17.19 13.32 3.02
C ALA A 328 16.96 14.83 3.11
N GLU A 329 16.94 15.32 4.34
CA GLU A 329 16.91 16.74 4.66
C GLU A 329 18.36 17.16 4.91
N ASP A 330 18.95 17.89 3.97
CA ASP A 330 20.28 18.51 4.16
C ASP A 330 20.07 20.00 4.43
N GLY A 331 20.04 20.34 5.71
CA GLY A 331 19.63 21.67 6.16
C GLY A 331 18.18 21.95 5.76
N ASN A 332 18.00 22.94 4.90
CA ASN A 332 16.67 23.39 4.47
C ASN A 332 16.24 22.84 3.09
N ALA A 333 17.11 22.12 2.37
CA ALA A 333 16.80 21.57 1.06
C ALA A 333 16.51 20.07 1.11
N MET A 334 15.51 19.67 0.34
CA MET A 334 15.09 18.27 0.17
C MET A 334 15.90 17.65 -0.96
N HIS A 335 16.78 16.70 -0.63
CA HIS A 335 17.62 16.01 -1.59
C HIS A 335 17.25 14.54 -1.72
N LEU A 336 17.34 14.05 -2.95
CA LEU A 336 17.24 12.65 -3.30
C LEU A 336 18.63 12.02 -3.23
N HIS A 337 18.74 10.94 -2.49
CA HIS A 337 19.97 10.16 -2.36
C HIS A 337 19.72 8.72 -2.77
N CYS A 338 20.66 8.10 -3.49
CA CYS A 338 20.56 6.69 -3.84
C CYS A 338 20.67 5.83 -2.58
N ARG A 339 19.71 4.91 -2.36
CA ARG A 339 19.74 4.00 -1.21
C ARG A 339 21.02 3.18 -1.17
N THR A 340 21.39 2.60 -2.30
CA THR A 340 22.53 1.68 -2.44
C THR A 340 23.84 2.41 -2.19
N ALA A 341 24.00 3.60 -2.75
CA ALA A 341 25.18 4.42 -2.51
C ALA A 341 25.29 4.82 -1.03
N GLN A 342 24.17 5.20 -0.40
CA GLN A 342 24.16 5.54 1.02
C GLN A 342 24.56 4.37 1.91
N ILE A 343 24.15 3.13 1.61
CA ILE A 343 24.48 1.97 2.46
C ILE A 343 25.75 1.23 2.01
N GLY A 344 26.55 1.79 1.11
CA GLY A 344 27.79 1.18 0.63
C GLY A 344 27.59 -0.05 -0.26
N GLY A 345 26.43 -0.22 -0.88
CA GLY A 345 26.06 -1.40 -1.66
C GLY A 345 26.58 -1.44 -3.09
N GLY A 346 27.73 -0.81 -3.39
CA GLY A 346 28.35 -0.85 -4.73
C GLY A 346 27.81 0.16 -5.76
N CYS A 347 27.10 1.21 -5.33
CA CYS A 347 26.73 2.33 -6.20
C CYS A 347 27.58 3.56 -5.91
N ASP A 348 28.20 4.11 -6.94
CA ASP A 348 29.07 5.30 -6.95
C ASP A 348 28.30 6.64 -7.03
N ARG A 349 26.97 6.61 -7.23
CA ARG A 349 26.09 7.80 -7.23
C ARG A 349 25.82 8.29 -5.79
N THR A 350 26.87 8.82 -5.17
CA THR A 350 26.87 9.25 -3.75
C THR A 350 26.36 10.67 -3.53
N LYS A 351 26.32 11.51 -4.57
CA LYS A 351 25.87 12.90 -4.48
C LYS A 351 24.34 12.99 -4.39
N GLY A 352 23.85 13.81 -3.46
CA GLY A 352 22.44 14.14 -3.35
C GLY A 352 21.99 15.08 -4.47
N PHE A 353 20.70 15.00 -4.85
CA PHE A 353 20.15 15.83 -5.94
C PHE A 353 18.82 16.47 -5.57
N SER A 354 18.62 17.75 -5.92
CA SER A 354 17.46 18.52 -5.46
C SER A 354 16.15 17.97 -6.02
N THR A 355 15.18 17.70 -5.14
CA THR A 355 13.84 17.27 -5.55
C THR A 355 13.14 18.32 -6.40
N SER A 356 13.42 19.61 -6.17
CA SER A 356 12.81 20.73 -6.89
C SER A 356 13.26 20.79 -8.35
N ILE A 357 14.50 20.36 -8.63
CA ILE A 357 15.05 20.32 -9.99
C ILE A 357 14.38 19.21 -10.78
N VAL A 358 14.31 18.00 -10.21
CA VAL A 358 13.60 16.87 -10.82
C VAL A 358 12.12 17.22 -11.05
N ALA A 359 11.45 17.79 -10.04
CA ALA A 359 10.05 18.18 -10.15
C ALA A 359 9.79 19.19 -11.27
N ARG A 360 10.61 20.25 -11.38
CA ARG A 360 10.44 21.24 -12.46
C ARG A 360 10.71 20.64 -13.84
N GLN A 361 11.72 19.78 -13.97
CA GLN A 361 12.03 19.12 -15.25
C GLN A 361 10.88 18.22 -15.71
N VAL A 362 10.32 17.40 -14.80
CA VAL A 362 9.18 16.53 -15.10
C VAL A 362 7.93 17.34 -15.45
N LEU A 363 7.66 18.43 -14.73
CA LEU A 363 6.52 19.30 -15.02
C LEU A 363 6.67 20.03 -16.36
N HIS A 364 7.86 20.54 -16.66
CA HIS A 364 8.17 21.19 -17.94
C HIS A 364 7.97 20.21 -19.10
N LEU A 365 8.55 19.01 -18.99
CA LEU A 365 8.34 17.91 -19.92
C LEU A 365 6.85 17.60 -20.12
N PHE A 366 6.12 17.42 -19.02
CA PHE A 366 4.70 17.12 -19.09
C PHE A 366 3.90 18.21 -19.82
N ARG A 367 4.23 19.49 -19.57
CA ARG A 367 3.54 20.63 -20.18
C ARG A 367 3.78 20.77 -21.69
N HIS A 368 4.99 20.43 -22.14
CA HIS A 368 5.46 20.70 -23.51
C HIS A 368 5.46 19.50 -24.44
N GLU A 369 5.45 18.27 -23.91
CA GLU A 369 5.40 17.06 -24.72
C GLU A 369 4.09 16.29 -24.48
N ILE A 370 3.67 16.11 -23.21
CA ILE A 370 2.49 15.29 -22.90
C ILE A 370 1.17 16.03 -23.11
N LEU A 371 1.08 17.28 -22.65
CA LEU A 371 -0.09 18.15 -22.85
C LEU A 371 0.03 19.03 -24.09
N ASP A 372 0.87 18.65 -25.04
CA ASP A 372 0.98 19.39 -26.28
C ASP A 372 -0.25 19.10 -27.17
N PRO A 373 -0.99 20.11 -27.65
CA PRO A 373 -2.21 19.88 -28.44
C PRO A 373 -1.95 19.14 -29.77
N ASP A 374 -0.75 19.31 -30.34
CA ASP A 374 -0.42 18.76 -31.66
C ASP A 374 0.09 17.32 -31.55
N SER A 375 0.99 17.04 -30.61
CA SER A 375 1.63 15.73 -30.45
C SER A 375 1.03 14.84 -29.35
N GLY A 376 0.29 15.43 -28.41
CA GLY A 376 -0.26 14.77 -27.24
C GLY A 376 -1.33 13.68 -27.51
N PRO A 377 -2.26 13.86 -28.46
CA PRO A 377 -3.27 12.83 -28.77
C PRO A 377 -2.66 11.52 -29.32
N GLU A 378 -1.68 11.62 -30.21
CA GLU A 378 -0.94 10.45 -30.74
C GLU A 378 -0.23 9.70 -29.60
N LEU A 379 0.35 10.47 -28.69
CA LEU A 379 1.00 10.01 -27.48
C LEU A 379 0.08 9.20 -26.55
N GLU A 380 -1.14 9.69 -26.33
CA GLU A 380 -2.13 9.00 -25.51
C GLU A 380 -2.56 7.68 -26.13
N GLU A 381 -2.75 7.66 -27.45
CA GLU A 381 -3.12 6.44 -28.17
C GLU A 381 -2.03 5.37 -28.06
N GLY A 382 -0.75 5.75 -28.21
CA GLY A 382 0.37 4.83 -27.98
C GLY A 382 0.36 4.22 -26.57
N ARG A 383 0.13 5.05 -25.54
CA ARG A 383 0.01 4.57 -24.14
C ARG A 383 -1.19 3.66 -23.94
N ARG A 384 -2.30 3.91 -24.64
CA ARG A 384 -3.53 3.11 -24.56
C ARG A 384 -3.29 1.71 -25.11
N ILE A 385 -2.64 1.59 -26.26
CA ILE A 385 -2.29 0.29 -26.88
C ILE A 385 -1.41 -0.53 -25.93
N GLU A 386 -0.38 0.06 -25.33
CA GLU A 386 0.48 -0.65 -24.38
C GLU A 386 -0.24 -1.08 -23.12
N TRP A 387 -1.06 -0.20 -22.56
CA TRP A 387 -1.86 -0.52 -21.39
C TRP A 387 -2.80 -1.68 -21.69
N GLN A 388 -3.42 -1.72 -22.88
CA GLN A 388 -4.25 -2.85 -23.32
C GLN A 388 -3.44 -4.15 -23.42
N GLY A 389 -2.22 -4.11 -23.97
CA GLY A 389 -1.33 -5.28 -24.06
C GLY A 389 -0.87 -5.80 -22.69
N LEU A 390 -0.47 -4.91 -21.77
CA LEU A 390 -0.13 -5.27 -20.39
C LEU A 390 -1.34 -5.86 -19.67
N ASN A 391 -2.50 -5.20 -19.79
CA ASN A 391 -3.74 -5.66 -19.18
C ASN A 391 -4.09 -7.06 -19.70
N ALA A 392 -4.03 -7.31 -21.01
CA ALA A 392 -4.26 -8.63 -21.57
C ALA A 392 -3.29 -9.70 -21.01
N THR A 393 -2.00 -9.38 -20.88
CA THR A 393 -0.99 -10.29 -20.32
C THR A 393 -1.26 -10.61 -18.85
N VAL A 394 -1.56 -9.59 -18.04
CA VAL A 394 -1.87 -9.78 -16.62
C VAL A 394 -3.18 -10.53 -16.44
N GLN A 395 -4.20 -10.27 -17.27
CA GLN A 395 -5.44 -11.05 -17.24
C GLN A 395 -5.17 -12.52 -17.61
N ALA A 396 -4.37 -12.81 -18.63
CA ALA A 396 -3.99 -14.17 -18.98
C ALA A 396 -3.26 -14.90 -17.83
N GLU A 397 -2.35 -14.22 -17.12
CA GLU A 397 -1.71 -14.77 -15.92
C GLU A 397 -2.69 -14.95 -14.75
N ARG A 398 -3.63 -14.02 -14.56
CA ARG A 398 -4.69 -14.18 -13.56
C ARG A 398 -5.55 -15.40 -13.88
N ASP A 399 -5.90 -15.62 -15.14
CA ASP A 399 -6.67 -16.77 -15.60
C ASP A 399 -5.90 -18.07 -15.36
N ARG A 400 -4.59 -18.13 -15.68
CA ARG A 400 -3.71 -19.28 -15.38
C ARG A 400 -3.62 -19.59 -13.89
N VAL A 401 -3.36 -18.58 -13.06
CA VAL A 401 -3.26 -18.75 -11.60
C VAL A 401 -4.60 -19.20 -11.03
N SER A 402 -5.70 -18.62 -11.51
CA SER A 402 -7.05 -19.02 -11.11
C SER A 402 -7.35 -20.47 -11.50
N ALA A 403 -6.97 -20.89 -12.70
CA ALA A 403 -7.11 -22.28 -13.15
C ALA A 403 -6.29 -23.27 -12.28
N ARG A 404 -5.06 -22.93 -11.86
CA ARG A 404 -4.28 -23.78 -10.95
C ARG A 404 -4.89 -23.84 -9.56
N ILE A 405 -5.41 -22.72 -9.04
CA ILE A 405 -6.17 -22.70 -7.77
C ILE A 405 -7.37 -23.66 -7.86
N GLU A 406 -8.10 -23.64 -8.97
CA GLU A 406 -9.19 -24.57 -9.22
C GLU A 406 -8.70 -26.02 -9.30
N GLN A 407 -7.57 -26.30 -9.96
CA GLN A 407 -6.99 -27.65 -10.04
C GLN A 407 -6.58 -28.20 -8.65
N ILE A 408 -5.86 -27.41 -7.85
CA ILE A 408 -5.45 -27.79 -6.50
C ILE A 408 -6.66 -28.13 -5.65
N ALA A 409 -7.72 -27.34 -5.80
CA ALA A 409 -8.94 -27.60 -5.09
C ALA A 409 -9.51 -28.98 -5.49
N HIS A 410 -9.56 -29.36 -6.79
CA HIS A 410 -9.93 -30.72 -7.22
C HIS A 410 -9.01 -31.83 -6.64
N GLU A 411 -7.71 -31.56 -6.48
CA GLU A 411 -6.73 -32.52 -5.94
C GLU A 411 -6.93 -32.74 -4.42
N LEU A 412 -7.06 -31.66 -3.63
CA LEU A 412 -7.34 -31.70 -2.17
C LEU A 412 -8.56 -32.54 -1.84
N ASP A 413 -9.51 -32.37 -2.71
CA ASP A 413 -10.81 -32.94 -2.65
C ASP A 413 -10.79 -34.45 -2.93
N ALA A 414 -10.07 -34.90 -3.97
CA ALA A 414 -9.91 -36.33 -4.27
C ALA A 414 -9.30 -37.08 -3.07
N LEU A 415 -8.36 -36.45 -2.38
CA LEU A 415 -7.72 -36.97 -1.16
C LEU A 415 -8.67 -37.06 0.05
N SER A 416 -9.84 -36.41 0.00
CA SER A 416 -10.82 -36.42 1.10
C SER A 416 -11.87 -37.53 1.00
N GLN A 417 -11.92 -38.29 -0.10
CA GLN A 417 -12.91 -39.37 -0.32
C GLN A 417 -12.50 -40.72 0.28
N ASP A 418 -11.23 -40.92 0.63
CA ASP A 418 -10.73 -42.13 1.29
C ASP A 418 -10.85 -41.99 2.82
N GLU A 419 -12.07 -42.05 3.36
CA GLU A 419 -12.37 -41.84 4.80
C GLU A 419 -12.17 -43.10 5.69
N GLU A 420 -11.72 -44.23 5.15
CA GLU A 420 -11.63 -45.49 5.92
C GLU A 420 -10.33 -45.64 6.75
N GLU A 421 -9.26 -44.89 6.45
CA GLU A 421 -8.01 -44.93 7.23
C GLU A 421 -7.28 -43.58 7.15
N ILE A 422 -6.86 -43.00 8.28
CA ILE A 422 -6.09 -41.74 8.30
C ILE A 422 -4.68 -42.05 7.77
N ASP A 423 -4.47 -41.95 6.45
CA ASP A 423 -3.15 -42.05 5.83
C ASP A 423 -2.31 -40.78 6.12
N PRO A 424 -1.19 -40.89 6.87
CA PRO A 424 -0.29 -39.77 7.13
C PRO A 424 0.27 -39.12 5.86
N TYR A 425 0.38 -39.87 4.75
CA TYR A 425 0.85 -39.34 3.47
C TYR A 425 -0.22 -38.50 2.77
N ALA A 426 -1.48 -38.95 2.77
CA ALA A 426 -2.61 -38.13 2.29
C ALA A 426 -2.76 -36.83 3.08
N ALA A 427 -2.58 -36.85 4.41
CA ALA A 427 -2.62 -35.66 5.25
C ALA A 427 -1.47 -34.67 4.94
N ALA A 428 -0.28 -35.18 4.64
CA ALA A 428 0.86 -34.36 4.23
C ALA A 428 0.64 -33.73 2.84
N ALA A 429 0.15 -34.50 1.87
CA ALA A 429 -0.21 -34.02 0.53
C ALA A 429 -1.30 -32.93 0.59
N CYS A 430 -2.32 -33.11 1.45
CA CYS A 430 -3.32 -32.07 1.71
C CYS A 430 -2.70 -30.77 2.24
N CYS A 431 -1.79 -30.86 3.22
CA CYS A 431 -1.12 -29.67 3.75
C CYS A 431 -0.28 -28.93 2.68
N GLU A 432 0.39 -29.67 1.79
CA GLU A 432 1.19 -29.09 0.70
C GLU A 432 0.31 -28.35 -0.31
N LEU A 433 -0.80 -28.96 -0.71
CA LEU A 433 -1.78 -28.38 -1.63
C LEU A 433 -2.49 -27.17 -1.02
N GLU A 434 -2.86 -27.19 0.26
CA GLU A 434 -3.42 -26.03 0.96
C GLU A 434 -2.44 -24.85 1.02
N LEU A 435 -1.15 -25.14 1.22
CA LEU A 435 -0.10 -24.12 1.20
C LEU A 435 0.10 -23.54 -0.20
N GLU A 436 0.09 -24.37 -1.25
CA GLU A 436 0.15 -23.92 -2.64
C GLU A 436 -1.07 -23.04 -2.99
N HIS A 437 -2.27 -23.47 -2.61
CA HIS A 437 -3.50 -22.70 -2.76
C HIS A 437 -3.40 -21.32 -2.08
N HIS A 438 -2.86 -21.26 -0.86
CA HIS A 438 -2.66 -20.00 -0.15
C HIS A 438 -1.68 -19.08 -0.88
N LYS A 439 -0.53 -19.60 -1.32
CA LYS A 439 0.49 -18.84 -2.09
C LYS A 439 -0.06 -18.30 -3.40
N LEU A 440 -0.80 -19.12 -4.15
CA LEU A 440 -1.39 -18.71 -5.42
C LEU A 440 -2.52 -17.70 -5.21
N SER A 441 -3.32 -17.86 -4.16
CA SER A 441 -4.33 -16.87 -3.76
C SER A 441 -3.70 -15.52 -3.43
N GLU A 442 -2.59 -15.51 -2.70
CA GLU A 442 -1.83 -14.27 -2.42
C GLU A 442 -1.29 -13.67 -3.72
N ARG A 443 -0.68 -14.47 -4.61
CA ARG A 443 -0.20 -14.01 -5.92
C ARG A 443 -1.32 -13.38 -6.76
N LEU A 444 -2.52 -13.96 -6.75
CA LEU A 444 -3.68 -13.43 -7.49
C LEU A 444 -4.09 -12.02 -7.02
N THR A 445 -3.92 -11.70 -5.73
CA THR A 445 -4.15 -10.35 -5.20
C THR A 445 -3.10 -9.33 -5.64
N GLN A 446 -1.90 -9.79 -6.01
CA GLN A 446 -0.80 -8.94 -6.45
C GLN A 446 -0.84 -8.65 -7.97
N LEU A 447 -1.54 -9.48 -8.74
CA LEU A 447 -1.74 -9.31 -10.18
C LEU A 447 -2.78 -8.22 -10.49
N VAL A 448 -2.44 -6.95 -10.31
CA VAL A 448 -3.33 -5.82 -10.56
C VAL A 448 -2.71 -4.87 -11.58
N VAL A 449 -3.48 -4.51 -12.61
CA VAL A 449 -3.12 -3.43 -13.54
C VAL A 449 -3.85 -2.16 -13.09
N PRO A 450 -3.13 -1.04 -12.83
CA PRO A 450 -3.75 0.23 -12.50
C PRO A 450 -4.65 0.73 -13.64
N PRO A 451 -5.71 1.51 -13.35
CA PRO A 451 -6.57 2.07 -14.39
C PRO A 451 -5.77 2.97 -15.34
N PHE A 452 -6.20 3.03 -16.60
CA PHE A 452 -5.58 3.90 -17.59
C PHE A 452 -5.84 5.38 -17.25
N GLY A 453 -4.77 6.15 -17.09
CA GLY A 453 -4.84 7.61 -16.88
C GLY A 453 -5.04 8.34 -18.20
N ALA A 454 -6.29 8.43 -18.66
CA ALA A 454 -6.70 9.20 -19.83
C ALA A 454 -6.58 10.71 -19.57
N LEU A 455 -6.23 11.47 -20.61
CA LEU A 455 -6.16 12.93 -20.55
C LEU A 455 -7.51 13.53 -20.95
N ASP A 456 -7.93 14.57 -20.23
CA ASP A 456 -9.08 15.37 -20.61
C ASP A 456 -8.61 16.50 -21.55
N TRP A 457 -8.67 16.24 -22.85
CA TRP A 457 -8.19 17.19 -23.87
C TRP A 457 -9.01 18.49 -23.90
N GLU A 458 -10.26 18.51 -23.43
CA GLU A 458 -11.05 19.74 -23.33
C GLU A 458 -10.48 20.70 -22.29
N ARG A 459 -9.70 20.18 -21.33
CA ARG A 459 -9.10 20.93 -20.22
C ARG A 459 -7.59 21.12 -20.36
N VAL A 460 -7.00 20.67 -21.47
CA VAL A 460 -5.55 20.65 -21.65
C VAL A 460 -4.91 22.02 -21.41
N ASP A 461 -5.51 23.11 -21.91
CA ASP A 461 -4.96 24.46 -21.73
C ASP A 461 -5.02 24.94 -20.29
N VAL A 462 -6.09 24.57 -19.56
CA VAL A 462 -6.24 24.88 -18.13
C VAL A 462 -5.16 24.17 -17.33
N ASP A 463 -4.93 22.89 -17.59
CA ASP A 463 -3.94 22.08 -16.89
C ASP A 463 -2.51 22.52 -17.24
N ARG A 464 -2.22 22.87 -18.51
CA ARG A 464 -0.94 23.47 -18.93
C ARG A 464 -0.64 24.78 -18.20
N ALA A 465 -1.63 25.68 -18.11
CA ALA A 465 -1.47 26.94 -17.38
C ALA A 465 -1.29 26.69 -15.87
N ARG A 466 -1.96 25.68 -15.31
CA ARG A 466 -1.82 25.33 -13.90
C ARG A 466 -0.47 24.71 -13.58
N ILE A 467 0.08 23.86 -14.45
CA ILE A 467 1.43 23.30 -14.29
C ILE A 467 2.48 24.42 -14.19
N LEU A 468 2.38 25.45 -15.03
CA LEU A 468 3.28 26.61 -14.95
C LEU A 468 3.19 27.29 -13.58
N ARG A 469 1.96 27.51 -13.06
CA ARG A 469 1.75 28.05 -11.71
C ARG A 469 2.33 27.17 -10.61
N VAL A 470 2.29 25.84 -10.75
CA VAL A 470 2.93 24.91 -9.82
C VAL A 470 4.45 25.04 -9.90
N MET A 471 5.03 25.15 -11.10
CA MET A 471 6.48 25.31 -11.30
C MET A 471 7.02 26.61 -10.68
N GLU A 472 6.30 27.72 -10.81
CA GLU A 472 6.60 29.01 -10.19
C GLU A 472 6.64 28.95 -8.65
N ARG A 473 5.84 28.06 -8.03
CA ARG A 473 5.71 27.97 -6.57
C ARG A 473 6.63 26.93 -5.93
N LEU A 474 7.30 26.08 -6.71
CA LEU A 474 8.24 25.10 -6.17
C LEU A 474 9.47 25.78 -5.52
N PRO A 475 9.96 25.32 -4.35
CA PRO A 475 9.55 24.12 -3.59
C PRO A 475 8.45 24.37 -2.55
N SER A 476 8.04 25.62 -2.33
CA SER A 476 7.08 26.05 -1.30
C SER A 476 5.63 25.86 -1.75
N MET A 477 5.03 24.71 -1.43
CA MET A 477 3.62 24.49 -1.75
C MET A 477 2.71 24.80 -0.55
N SER A 478 1.82 25.78 -0.70
CA SER A 478 0.48 25.68 -0.10
C SER A 478 -0.37 24.86 -1.09
N ARG A 479 -0.94 23.74 -0.63
CA ARG A 479 -1.64 22.78 -1.50
C ARG A 479 -3.08 23.23 -1.68
N SER A 480 -3.35 24.07 -2.67
CA SER A 480 -4.72 24.32 -3.09
C SER A 480 -5.33 23.06 -3.72
N GLY A 481 -6.66 22.93 -3.69
CA GLY A 481 -7.35 21.75 -4.25
C GLY A 481 -7.08 21.51 -5.73
N GLU A 482 -6.78 22.55 -6.51
CA GLU A 482 -6.44 22.43 -7.93
C GLU A 482 -4.98 21.99 -8.16
N ASP A 483 -4.05 22.39 -7.29
CA ASP A 483 -2.65 21.94 -7.40
C ASP A 483 -2.55 20.43 -7.14
N LEU A 484 -3.37 19.92 -6.22
CA LEU A 484 -3.47 18.49 -5.94
C LEU A 484 -3.96 17.70 -7.16
N ARG A 485 -4.94 18.22 -7.90
CA ARG A 485 -5.44 17.55 -9.12
C ARG A 485 -4.37 17.42 -10.20
N VAL A 486 -3.63 18.49 -10.46
CA VAL A 486 -2.53 18.45 -11.43
C VAL A 486 -1.43 17.49 -10.98
N ILE A 487 -1.12 17.47 -9.69
CA ILE A 487 -0.17 16.51 -9.12
C ILE A 487 -0.66 15.07 -9.30
N GLU A 488 -1.94 14.80 -9.05
CA GLU A 488 -2.54 13.47 -9.25
C GLU A 488 -2.53 13.07 -10.73
N LEU A 489 -2.82 14.01 -11.64
CA LEU A 489 -2.73 13.81 -13.08
C LEU A 489 -1.30 13.44 -13.51
N VAL A 490 -0.30 14.19 -13.05
CA VAL A 490 1.11 13.87 -13.36
C VAL A 490 1.48 12.50 -12.81
N ARG A 491 1.03 12.16 -11.60
CA ARG A 491 1.32 10.86 -10.96
C ARG A 491 0.56 9.68 -11.56
N SER A 492 -0.57 9.90 -12.23
CA SER A 492 -1.31 8.84 -12.92
C SER A 492 -0.65 8.46 -14.26
N ILE A 493 0.16 9.36 -14.83
CA ILE A 493 0.82 9.19 -16.12
C ILE A 493 2.31 8.84 -15.95
N VAL A 494 3.00 9.45 -14.97
CA VAL A 494 4.40 9.18 -14.68
C VAL A 494 4.52 7.98 -13.75
N SER A 495 4.96 6.86 -14.30
CA SER A 495 5.06 5.58 -13.60
C SER A 495 6.42 5.39 -12.91
N GLU A 496 7.51 5.88 -13.51
CA GLU A 496 8.86 5.78 -12.95
C GLU A 496 9.75 6.92 -13.47
N ILE A 497 10.68 7.38 -12.63
CA ILE A 497 11.70 8.36 -13.00
C ILE A 497 13.05 7.76 -12.65
N GLU A 498 13.97 7.67 -13.61
CA GLU A 498 15.36 7.28 -13.37
C GLU A 498 16.25 8.52 -13.44
N LEU A 499 17.14 8.64 -12.47
CA LEU A 499 18.10 9.72 -12.35
C LEU A 499 19.53 9.15 -12.32
N ASP A 500 20.33 9.50 -13.32
CA ASP A 500 21.77 9.24 -13.34
C ASP A 500 22.51 10.56 -13.09
N ILE A 501 23.25 10.66 -11.99
CA ILE A 501 23.99 11.88 -11.62
C ILE A 501 25.47 11.60 -11.83
N ARG A 502 26.12 12.40 -12.68
CA ARG A 502 27.56 12.34 -12.95
C ARG A 502 28.22 13.67 -12.62
N GLU A 503 29.50 13.80 -12.88
CA GLU A 503 30.26 15.01 -12.52
C GLU A 503 29.96 16.20 -13.44
N ASP A 504 29.80 15.91 -14.73
CA ASP A 504 29.56 16.85 -15.82
C ASP A 504 28.07 17.16 -16.05
N GLY A 505 27.18 16.34 -15.50
CA GLY A 505 25.75 16.51 -15.69
C GLY A 505 24.90 15.45 -15.04
N TYR A 506 23.64 15.42 -15.45
CA TYR A 506 22.69 14.39 -15.03
C TYR A 506 21.80 13.97 -16.19
N GLN A 507 21.46 12.69 -16.23
CA GLN A 507 20.46 12.14 -17.12
C GLN A 507 19.15 12.01 -16.36
N LEU A 508 18.07 12.55 -16.92
CA LEU A 508 16.73 12.30 -16.44
C LEU A 508 16.03 11.40 -17.44
N ARG A 509 15.53 10.26 -16.97
CA ARG A 509 14.65 9.40 -17.76
C ARG A 509 13.29 9.30 -17.10
N VAL A 510 12.23 9.49 -17.86
CA VAL A 510 10.85 9.46 -17.38
C VAL A 510 10.08 8.41 -18.16
N TRP A 511 9.47 7.48 -17.43
CA TRP A 511 8.64 6.42 -17.99
C TRP A 511 7.16 6.82 -17.91
N PHE A 512 6.53 6.92 -19.08
CA PHE A 512 5.12 7.29 -19.26
C PHE A 512 4.19 6.10 -19.55
N GLY A 513 4.76 4.90 -19.64
CA GLY A 513 4.03 3.66 -19.89
C GLY A 513 3.27 3.16 -18.66
N ALA A 514 2.44 2.14 -18.85
CA ALA A 514 1.65 1.56 -17.77
C ALA A 514 2.54 1.05 -16.61
N PRO A 515 2.15 1.26 -15.33
CA PRO A 515 2.93 0.76 -14.21
C PRO A 515 3.09 -0.76 -14.28
N GLY A 516 4.34 -1.25 -14.29
CA GLY A 516 4.66 -2.69 -14.35
C GLY A 516 4.77 -3.29 -15.75
N ALA A 517 4.65 -2.49 -16.83
CA ALA A 517 4.95 -2.96 -18.18
C ALA A 517 6.42 -3.43 -18.32
N PRO A 518 6.71 -4.46 -19.15
CA PRO A 518 8.08 -4.89 -19.43
C PRO A 518 8.91 -3.73 -19.98
N LYS A 519 10.06 -3.47 -19.35
CA LYS A 519 10.99 -2.42 -19.78
C LYS A 519 11.80 -2.96 -20.97
N GLY A 520 11.43 -2.60 -22.19
CA GLY A 520 12.25 -2.88 -23.37
C GLY A 520 13.48 -1.97 -23.42
N PHE A 521 14.66 -2.53 -23.69
CA PHE A 521 15.89 -1.79 -23.95
C PHE A 521 16.07 -1.52 -25.46
N ASP A 522 16.60 -0.33 -25.73
CA ASP A 522 17.27 0.18 -26.94
C ASP A 522 16.52 0.69 -28.19
N ALA A 523 17.18 1.73 -28.73
CA ALA A 523 17.00 2.51 -29.95
C ALA A 523 15.93 3.63 -29.91
N VAL A 524 16.45 4.87 -29.89
CA VAL A 524 15.97 6.12 -30.51
C VAL A 524 14.57 6.06 -31.15
N ASP A 525 13.59 6.80 -30.60
CA ASP A 525 12.66 7.73 -31.30
C ASP A 525 11.46 8.17 -30.44
N ARG A 526 10.82 9.28 -30.88
CA ARG A 526 9.72 10.00 -30.22
C ARG A 526 8.45 9.13 -30.05
N LEU A 527 8.06 8.97 -28.79
CA LEU A 527 6.67 8.92 -28.28
C LEU A 527 5.74 7.78 -28.79
N ALA A 528 6.01 6.55 -28.35
CA ALA A 528 5.00 5.54 -28.01
C ALA A 528 5.61 4.62 -26.93
N GLY A 529 5.24 4.85 -25.68
CA GLY A 529 5.69 4.15 -24.46
C GLY A 529 7.15 3.67 -24.43
N ARG A 530 8.05 4.62 -24.63
CA ARG A 530 9.46 4.48 -24.32
C ARG A 530 9.88 5.55 -23.32
N TRP A 531 11.01 5.31 -22.68
CA TRP A 531 11.65 6.26 -21.79
C TRP A 531 11.85 7.59 -22.51
N TRP A 532 11.25 8.66 -22.00
CA TRP A 532 11.77 9.98 -22.33
C TRP A 532 13.11 10.11 -21.63
N MET A 533 14.13 10.55 -22.34
CA MET A 533 15.49 10.66 -21.82
C MET A 533 16.09 11.97 -22.29
N ARG A 534 16.68 12.71 -21.37
CA ARG A 534 17.46 13.88 -21.71
C ARG A 534 18.66 14.02 -20.80
N TRP A 535 19.79 14.34 -21.41
CA TRP A 535 20.99 14.74 -20.69
C TRP A 535 20.92 16.24 -20.41
N PHE A 536 21.30 16.61 -19.19
CA PHE A 536 21.38 17.99 -18.75
C PHE A 536 22.76 18.27 -18.18
N PRO A 537 23.34 19.45 -18.44
CA PRO A 537 24.51 19.89 -17.69
C PRO A 537 24.14 20.00 -16.20
N MET A 538 25.15 19.93 -15.33
CA MET A 538 24.94 20.11 -13.90
C MET A 538 24.24 21.47 -13.69
N PRO A 539 23.10 21.51 -12.98
CA PRO A 539 22.36 22.74 -12.87
C PRO A 539 23.21 23.77 -12.12
N PRO A 540 23.14 25.06 -12.51
CA PRO A 540 23.84 26.09 -11.78
C PRO A 540 23.39 26.05 -10.32
N LYS A 541 24.28 26.39 -9.38
CA LYS A 541 23.93 26.45 -7.96
C LYS A 541 22.70 27.35 -7.77
N GLY A 542 21.54 26.79 -7.43
CA GLY A 542 20.25 27.50 -7.28
C GLY A 542 19.04 26.82 -7.94
N PRO A 543 17.84 27.44 -7.89
CA PRO A 543 16.66 26.91 -8.58
C PRO A 543 16.84 26.98 -10.11
N LEU A 544 16.32 25.99 -10.82
CA LEU A 544 16.22 26.03 -12.29
C LEU A 544 15.37 27.23 -12.72
N ARG A 545 15.82 27.94 -13.75
CA ARG A 545 15.19 29.18 -14.25
C ARG A 545 14.77 28.98 -15.70
N TYR A 546 13.54 28.51 -15.89
CA TYR A 546 12.93 28.48 -17.22
C TYR A 546 12.49 29.89 -17.62
N PRO A 547 12.68 30.34 -18.87
CA PRO A 547 12.24 31.66 -19.32
C PRO A 547 10.77 31.95 -19.00
N GLU A 548 9.89 30.98 -19.22
CA GLU A 548 8.45 31.13 -18.95
C GLU A 548 8.14 31.33 -17.45
N VAL A 549 8.91 30.70 -16.56
CA VAL A 549 8.77 30.85 -15.10
C VAL A 549 9.29 32.23 -14.66
N VAL A 550 10.41 32.68 -15.24
CA VAL A 550 10.96 34.02 -14.97
C VAL A 550 9.96 35.10 -15.40
N LEU A 551 9.44 35.01 -16.62
CA LEU A 551 8.43 35.92 -17.16
C LEU A 551 7.14 35.89 -16.35
N GLY A 552 6.74 34.72 -15.84
CA GLY A 552 5.59 34.57 -14.94
C GLY A 552 5.78 35.38 -13.64
N HIS A 553 6.94 35.25 -13.01
CA HIS A 553 7.27 36.03 -11.80
C HIS A 553 7.33 37.54 -12.06
N GLN A 554 7.89 37.98 -13.20
CA GLN A 554 7.93 39.40 -13.58
C GLN A 554 6.53 39.97 -13.79
N ARG A 555 5.67 39.28 -14.56
CA ARG A 555 4.26 39.70 -14.76
C ARG A 555 3.47 39.80 -13.46
N ARG A 556 3.68 38.86 -12.53
CA ARG A 556 3.04 38.89 -11.21
C ARG A 556 3.53 40.07 -10.36
N ALA A 557 4.81 40.41 -10.46
CA ALA A 557 5.36 41.59 -9.80
C ALA A 557 4.75 42.88 -10.34
N GLU A 558 4.62 42.99 -11.67
CA GLU A 558 3.97 44.13 -12.35
C GLU A 558 2.48 44.25 -11.98
N ALA A 559 1.79 43.10 -11.86
CA ALA A 559 0.41 43.02 -11.38
C ALA A 559 0.26 43.38 -9.89
N GLY A 560 1.36 43.68 -9.18
CA GLY A 560 1.34 44.16 -7.80
C GLY A 560 1.35 43.07 -6.74
N MET A 561 1.70 41.82 -7.07
CA MET A 561 1.74 40.72 -6.09
C MET A 561 2.66 41.03 -4.89
N PHE A 562 3.78 41.71 -5.12
CA PHE A 562 4.73 42.07 -4.07
C PHE A 562 4.46 43.46 -3.47
N ARG A 563 3.39 44.14 -3.89
CA ARG A 563 3.07 45.49 -3.44
C ARG A 563 2.60 45.43 -1.99
N LEU A 564 3.33 46.10 -1.11
CA LEU A 564 2.92 46.28 0.27
C LEU A 564 1.79 47.31 0.29
N ASP A 565 0.71 47.08 1.02
CA ASP A 565 -0.27 48.11 1.37
C ASP A 565 0.27 49.00 2.51
N ASP A 566 -0.46 50.06 2.89
CA ASP A 566 0.05 51.03 3.87
C ASP A 566 0.21 50.41 5.27
N GLY A 567 -0.61 49.41 5.61
CA GLY A 567 -0.50 48.68 6.86
C GLY A 567 0.69 47.71 6.87
N ASP A 568 0.94 47.04 5.76
CA ASP A 568 2.08 46.15 5.57
C ASP A 568 3.40 46.91 5.48
N TRP A 569 3.40 48.07 4.83
CA TRP A 569 4.56 48.97 4.80
C TRP A 569 4.90 49.47 6.20
N ALA A 570 3.92 49.98 6.97
CA ALA A 570 4.16 50.46 8.33
C ALA A 570 4.75 49.38 9.26
N ALA A 571 4.40 48.11 9.03
CA ALA A 571 4.92 46.98 9.78
C ALA A 571 6.36 46.60 9.36
N VAL A 572 6.67 46.68 8.06
CA VAL A 572 7.96 46.29 7.48
C VAL A 572 9.01 47.41 7.56
N GLU A 573 8.59 48.67 7.54
CA GLU A 573 9.44 49.86 7.52
C GLU A 573 10.51 49.86 8.63
N PRO A 574 10.22 49.51 9.90
CA PRO A 574 11.24 49.44 10.95
C PRO A 574 12.34 48.40 10.65
N VAL A 575 11.98 47.27 10.03
CA VAL A 575 12.92 46.20 9.67
C VAL A 575 13.92 46.70 8.62
N ILE A 576 13.42 47.43 7.62
CA ILE A 576 14.23 47.97 6.52
C ILE A 576 15.07 49.16 6.98
N ARG A 577 14.52 50.06 7.79
CA ARG A 577 15.26 51.21 8.33
C ARG A 577 16.46 50.78 9.17
N ASN A 578 16.35 49.66 9.87
CA ASN A 578 17.41 49.10 10.71
C ASN A 578 18.41 48.21 9.95
N ALA A 579 18.21 47.98 8.64
CA ALA A 579 19.08 47.13 7.85
C ALA A 579 20.44 47.81 7.55
N PRO A 580 21.58 47.24 7.99
CA PRO A 580 22.89 47.80 7.70
C PRO A 580 23.27 47.57 6.23
N ARG A 581 23.90 48.57 5.59
CA ARG A 581 24.44 48.52 4.21
C ARG A 581 23.38 48.28 3.12
N LEU A 582 22.10 48.51 3.42
CA LEU A 582 21.05 48.61 2.42
C LEU A 582 21.04 50.03 1.83
N GLY A 583 20.77 50.16 0.52
CA GLY A 583 20.68 51.45 -0.19
C GLY A 583 19.43 52.26 0.21
N PRO A 584 18.60 52.73 -0.73
CA PRO A 584 17.30 53.32 -0.42
C PRO A 584 16.49 52.42 0.52
N ARG A 585 15.93 53.01 1.58
CA ARG A 585 15.14 52.31 2.62
C ARG A 585 13.66 52.62 2.44
N ASP A 586 13.21 52.53 1.20
CA ASP A 586 11.87 52.87 0.76
C ASP A 586 11.04 51.63 0.46
N ARG A 587 9.75 51.85 0.15
CA ARG A 587 8.79 50.79 -0.17
C ARG A 587 9.26 49.98 -1.37
N THR A 588 9.81 50.62 -2.41
CA THR A 588 10.29 49.93 -3.62
C THR A 588 11.43 48.96 -3.31
N MET A 589 12.39 49.34 -2.46
CA MET A 589 13.44 48.43 -2.01
C MET A 589 12.86 47.24 -1.23
N ALA A 590 11.86 47.47 -0.38
CA ALA A 590 11.14 46.41 0.31
C ALA A 590 10.54 45.41 -0.67
N GLU A 591 9.76 45.90 -1.63
CA GLU A 591 9.10 45.08 -2.64
C GLU A 591 10.13 44.30 -3.49
N ALA A 592 11.26 44.92 -3.83
CA ALA A 592 12.35 44.27 -4.55
C ALA A 592 13.02 43.14 -3.74
N ILE A 593 13.21 43.35 -2.43
CA ILE A 593 13.68 42.30 -1.51
C ILE A 593 12.64 41.18 -1.40
N LEU A 594 11.35 41.52 -1.39
CA LEU A 594 10.28 40.53 -1.38
C LEU A 594 10.27 39.70 -2.66
N PHE A 595 10.46 40.34 -3.83
CA PHE A 595 10.59 39.65 -5.10
C PHE A 595 11.73 38.62 -5.08
N ILE A 596 12.94 39.00 -4.65
CA ILE A 596 14.07 38.07 -4.55
C ILE A 596 13.75 36.94 -3.56
N GLY A 597 13.21 37.27 -2.39
CA GLY A 597 12.94 36.32 -1.32
C GLY A 597 11.85 35.30 -1.65
N MET A 598 10.81 35.72 -2.37
CA MET A 598 9.69 34.88 -2.76
C MET A 598 9.97 34.02 -3.99
N THR A 599 10.80 34.49 -4.92
CA THR A 599 11.05 33.82 -6.22
C THR A 599 12.39 33.11 -6.30
N GLY A 600 13.37 33.51 -5.48
CA GLY A 600 14.77 33.06 -5.60
C GLY A 600 15.47 33.55 -6.87
N LEU A 601 14.86 34.49 -7.61
CA LEU A 601 15.46 35.10 -8.79
C LEU A 601 16.44 36.22 -8.40
N PRO A 602 17.64 36.28 -9.01
CA PRO A 602 18.59 37.36 -8.76
C PRO A 602 18.12 38.65 -9.40
N ALA A 603 18.66 39.77 -8.90
CA ALA A 603 18.29 41.13 -9.31
C ALA A 603 18.41 41.42 -10.83
N LYS A 604 19.19 40.65 -11.59
CA LYS A 604 19.26 40.78 -13.05
C LYS A 604 17.96 40.40 -13.79
N TYR A 605 17.02 39.74 -13.11
CA TYR A 605 15.69 39.43 -13.64
C TYR A 605 14.61 40.31 -13.04
N PHE A 606 14.99 41.45 -12.47
CA PHE A 606 14.00 42.40 -11.99
C PHE A 606 13.09 42.88 -13.13
N PRO A 607 11.78 43.03 -12.86
CA PRO A 607 10.92 43.82 -13.73
C PRO A 607 11.37 45.29 -13.70
N GLU A 608 10.93 46.06 -14.70
CA GLU A 608 11.30 47.47 -14.89
C GLU A 608 11.20 48.30 -13.59
N ARG A 609 10.15 48.05 -12.80
CA ARG A 609 9.90 48.73 -11.51
C ARG A 609 11.02 48.55 -10.48
N TYR A 610 11.71 47.41 -10.48
CA TYR A 610 12.75 47.08 -9.49
C TYR A 610 14.16 47.23 -10.06
N GLU A 611 14.33 47.47 -11.36
CA GLU A 611 15.65 47.67 -11.98
C GLU A 611 16.55 48.69 -11.25
N PRO A 612 16.04 49.85 -10.77
CA PRO A 612 16.86 50.80 -10.02
C PRO A 612 17.47 50.20 -8.73
N CYS A 613 16.84 49.19 -8.14
CA CYS A 613 17.32 48.51 -6.94
C CYS A 613 18.42 47.47 -7.23
N ALA A 614 18.57 47.00 -8.47
CA ALA A 614 19.50 45.94 -8.85
C ALA A 614 20.97 46.21 -8.47
N PRO A 615 21.59 47.36 -8.82
CA PRO A 615 22.98 47.63 -8.48
C PRO A 615 23.19 47.76 -6.96
N LEU A 616 22.16 48.21 -6.23
CA LEU A 616 22.21 48.46 -4.79
C LEU A 616 22.16 47.16 -3.98
N LEU A 617 21.46 46.15 -4.48
CA LEU A 617 21.35 44.85 -3.84
C LEU A 617 22.54 43.91 -4.09
N LYS A 618 23.43 44.25 -5.04
CA LYS A 618 24.63 43.46 -5.37
C LYS A 618 25.59 43.28 -4.18
N HIS A 619 25.63 44.26 -3.27
CA HIS A 619 26.53 44.29 -2.11
C HIS A 619 25.81 44.18 -0.76
N ALA A 620 24.47 44.15 -0.78
CA ALA A 620 23.65 43.97 0.41
C ALA A 620 23.58 42.49 0.82
N ARG A 621 23.28 42.21 2.09
CA ARG A 621 22.88 40.87 2.58
C ARG A 621 21.36 40.83 2.78
N PRO A 622 20.55 40.80 1.70
CA PRO A 622 19.10 40.96 1.80
C PRO A 622 18.41 39.83 2.57
N GLY A 623 19.06 38.66 2.75
CA GLY A 623 18.44 37.50 3.40
C GLY A 623 18.07 37.67 4.87
N ALA A 624 18.80 38.51 5.62
CA ALA A 624 18.42 38.83 7.00
C ALA A 624 17.21 39.77 7.05
N VAL A 625 17.19 40.76 6.13
CA VAL A 625 16.12 41.74 6.00
C VAL A 625 14.83 41.06 5.53
N TRP A 626 14.93 40.22 4.49
CA TRP A 626 13.84 39.38 3.99
C TRP A 626 13.19 38.54 5.10
N ARG A 627 13.98 37.85 5.95
CA ARG A 627 13.43 37.03 7.03
C ARG A 627 12.62 37.87 8.02
N GLY A 628 13.16 39.01 8.45
CA GLY A 628 12.44 39.91 9.34
C GLY A 628 11.15 40.44 8.72
N MET A 629 11.18 40.79 7.43
CA MET A 629 10.00 41.23 6.68
C MET A 629 8.95 40.12 6.58
N TYR A 630 9.36 38.92 6.18
CA TYR A 630 8.47 37.77 6.04
C TYR A 630 7.78 37.42 7.36
N GLU A 631 8.51 37.40 8.48
CA GLU A 631 7.94 37.06 9.78
C GLU A 631 6.86 38.06 10.21
N VAL A 632 7.10 39.35 10.02
CA VAL A 632 6.13 40.41 10.31
C VAL A 632 4.90 40.28 9.41
N LEU A 633 5.10 40.12 8.10
CA LEU A 633 4.00 40.00 7.13
C LEU A 633 3.19 38.70 7.35
N HIS A 634 3.85 37.59 7.70
CA HIS A 634 3.20 36.32 7.95
C HIS A 634 2.37 36.36 9.23
N GLN A 635 2.86 36.98 10.30
CA GLN A 635 2.08 37.18 11.54
C GLN A 635 0.82 38.00 11.32
N ARG A 636 0.86 38.93 10.35
CA ARG A 636 -0.28 39.76 9.95
C ARG A 636 -1.21 39.08 8.94
N CYS A 637 -0.90 37.86 8.51
CA CYS A 637 -1.60 37.17 7.43
C CYS A 637 -1.66 38.01 6.13
N SER A 638 -0.61 38.79 5.85
CA SER A 638 -0.56 39.66 4.67
C SER A 638 -0.74 38.85 3.38
N PRO A 639 -1.55 39.34 2.42
CA PRO A 639 -1.76 38.67 1.14
C PRO A 639 -0.46 38.53 0.33
N VAL A 640 0.52 39.43 0.54
CA VAL A 640 1.82 39.42 -0.15
C VAL A 640 2.62 38.15 0.13
N VAL A 641 2.49 37.60 1.34
CA VAL A 641 3.17 36.38 1.78
C VAL A 641 2.25 35.20 1.99
N ALA A 642 0.94 35.36 1.76
CA ALA A 642 -0.07 34.30 1.94
C ALA A 642 0.19 33.10 1.01
N GLU A 643 0.73 33.34 -0.19
CA GLU A 643 1.14 32.25 -1.10
C GLU A 643 2.52 31.66 -0.77
N ALA A 644 3.32 32.33 0.07
CA ALA A 644 4.59 31.78 0.52
C ALA A 644 4.35 30.77 1.64
N GLY A 645 4.35 29.49 1.26
CA GLY A 645 4.36 28.41 2.24
C GLY A 645 5.55 28.52 3.21
N PRO A 646 5.56 27.74 4.32
CA PRO A 646 6.60 27.78 5.35
C PRO A 646 8.06 27.58 4.85
N ALA A 647 8.22 27.13 3.60
CA ALA A 647 9.49 26.97 2.91
C ALA A 647 10.01 28.25 2.20
N ALA A 648 9.30 29.38 2.22
CA ALA A 648 9.87 30.67 1.78
C ALA A 648 10.95 31.19 2.76
N ARG A 649 10.97 30.67 4.00
CA ARG A 649 12.06 30.85 4.99
C ARG A 649 13.41 30.27 4.55
N ILE A 650 13.40 29.34 3.60
CA ILE A 650 14.50 28.39 3.34
C ILE A 650 15.41 28.80 2.18
N LEU A 651 14.91 29.57 1.22
CA LEU A 651 15.62 29.88 -0.04
C LEU A 651 16.90 30.72 0.13
N HIS A 652 17.17 31.29 1.31
CA HIS A 652 18.09 32.42 1.42
C HIS A 652 19.33 32.23 2.31
N GLU A 653 19.48 31.12 3.05
CA GLU A 653 20.78 30.83 3.71
C GLU A 653 21.90 30.56 2.68
N ASP A 654 21.52 30.13 1.48
CA ASP A 654 22.44 29.82 0.38
C ASP A 654 22.92 31.07 -0.39
N LEU A 655 22.12 32.15 -0.44
CA LEU A 655 22.45 33.39 -1.17
C LEU A 655 23.53 34.24 -0.48
N ASN A 656 23.73 34.09 0.83
CA ASN A 656 24.81 34.78 1.55
C ASN A 656 26.21 34.18 1.28
N SER A 657 26.31 33.01 0.64
CA SER A 657 27.58 32.32 0.33
C SER A 657 28.12 32.57 -1.08
N ARG A 658 27.39 33.30 -1.95
CA ARG A 658 27.55 33.24 -3.43
C ARG A 658 27.94 34.56 -4.10
N ALA A 659 28.80 35.37 -3.49
CA ALA A 659 29.21 36.65 -4.08
C ALA A 659 29.99 36.56 -5.43
N HIS A 660 30.42 35.37 -5.90
CA HIS A 660 31.21 35.25 -7.13
C HIS A 660 30.85 34.02 -7.97
N ALA A 661 30.25 34.21 -9.15
CA ALA A 661 30.41 33.33 -10.33
C ALA A 661 29.81 33.95 -11.62
N HIS A 662 30.72 34.23 -12.56
CA HIS A 662 30.71 34.39 -14.04
C HIS A 662 29.43 34.43 -14.91
N PRO A 663 29.50 35.07 -16.11
CA PRO A 663 28.36 35.34 -16.99
C PRO A 663 27.79 34.09 -17.68
N VAL A 664 26.49 34.17 -17.97
CA VAL A 664 25.70 33.19 -18.74
C VAL A 664 25.93 33.45 -20.24
N PRO A 665 26.08 32.42 -21.10
CA PRO A 665 26.12 32.61 -22.55
C PRO A 665 24.76 33.13 -23.09
N PRO A 666 24.73 33.80 -24.25
CA PRO A 666 23.54 34.50 -24.73
C PRO A 666 22.37 33.54 -25.06
N LEU A 667 21.17 34.09 -24.91
CA LEU A 667 19.90 33.52 -25.34
C LEU A 667 19.88 33.40 -26.87
N GLU A 668 19.80 32.17 -27.37
CA GLU A 668 19.18 31.90 -28.67
C GLU A 668 17.86 31.16 -28.40
N ASP A 669 16.78 31.75 -28.88
CA ASP A 669 15.38 31.29 -28.79
C ASP A 669 15.11 30.06 -29.71
N PRO A 670 13.95 29.39 -29.61
CA PRO A 670 13.86 27.94 -29.72
C PRO A 670 13.15 27.39 -30.97
N SER A 671 13.61 26.18 -31.38
CA SER A 671 12.88 25.11 -32.13
C SER A 671 12.64 25.31 -33.64
N PRO A 672 12.31 24.28 -34.48
CA PRO A 672 12.37 22.80 -34.35
C PRO A 672 13.23 22.12 -35.48
N TRP A 673 13.18 20.78 -35.55
CA TRP A 673 13.50 19.87 -36.69
C TRP A 673 14.83 19.09 -36.66
N CYS A 674 14.68 17.75 -36.61
CA CYS A 674 15.58 16.73 -37.14
C CYS A 674 16.02 17.07 -38.60
N ASN A 675 17.06 16.53 -39.23
CA ASN A 675 17.51 15.13 -39.29
C ASN A 675 18.86 15.05 -40.09
N PRO A 676 19.36 13.91 -40.60
CA PRO A 676 20.66 13.33 -40.29
C PRO A 676 21.68 13.42 -41.46
N LYS A 677 22.99 13.28 -41.16
CA LYS A 677 24.05 12.66 -41.98
C LYS A 677 25.43 13.20 -41.56
N ALA A 678 26.17 12.37 -40.85
CA ALA A 678 27.61 12.10 -41.03
C ALA A 678 28.01 11.02 -40.03
#